data_AF-A0A2J5I4M8-F1
#
_entry.id   AF-A0A2J5I4M8-F1
#
_cell.length_a   1.000
_cell.length_b   1.000
_cell.length_c   1.000
_cell.angle_alpha   90.00
_cell.angle_beta   90.00
_cell.angle_gamma   90.00
#
_symmetry.space_group_name_H-M   'P 1'
#
loop_
_entity.id
_entity.type
_entity.pdbx_description
1 polymer ?
#
loop_
_entity_poly.entity_id
_entity_poly.type
_entity_poly.pdbx_seq_one_letter_code
_entity_poly.pdbx_strand_id
1 'polypeptide(L)'
;MVLSACQKAREEISRCSADAKSASFPVGTPVRYYPLSEIRKVFGTNECLKKVFLCQCRVCTRDSARNLGEREVSFDAADLTPYMSIYALLIWHRRAGLIQLFRSERVNLDGQTFLNDQNLLFLRDFGVEAHESIRDAILRDQYSFQVRAIEKCRHLTTIHPLEVLPIVEDDTHRGQGAFGEVFAFHIPYDEYRGKSLRDHNITRFARKIFRNRDDTDGVIEFFNLLHVDRIRHEHLMPALGAFTHGNHFFILFEEATETLGNYLQSDGRRFTPEELWNQVLGVSEGLAHLHGIGKNQFAYHRDLKPENILIVRGVMKIADFGLAQFEDRSTRTISSYPGQDPGHSEIYKAPENDDRTYTRAMDVWSLGAIISEIATFDLQKKEGIDRYRSERLKDIEEEGWGWLSSKRFHNNGRMKESVRQKHRELRDRVDQSKDSRNRAELHPFQRRFFTDSFFTLMEEMLWDRNEPCPSSMTVAACLYELYYRAAFELEDNKGPLAMDMAMAMPATLRPYGQRYPNCLLQEAYYGDQEILCGLLLWTPDRNQYTDSLLIHRWTYDPVRRWSYDVEKSYMRIGQEIPSLKPDYAVDMPRERSIQVTLIQADLRSDSYRFSNPRDALNLQAAMTDQHTYRSRLERVFSKTKVERRNAVAQLWSEGPLPDERELWPRLNWPLTPRMHVAIIQMDTNTLFLIKGQSPAYT
;
A
#
# COMPACT_ATOMS: atom_id res chain seq x y z
N MET A 1 45.08 43.87 -15.32
CA MET A 1 44.53 43.60 -16.67
C MET A 1 43.03 43.46 -16.56
N VAL A 2 42.25 44.09 -17.44
CA VAL A 2 40.79 43.89 -17.48
C VAL A 2 40.52 42.49 -18.04
N LEU A 3 39.86 41.64 -17.26
CA LEU A 3 39.47 40.30 -17.72
C LEU A 3 38.51 40.40 -18.90
N SER A 4 38.72 39.57 -19.91
CA SER A 4 37.77 39.41 -21.03
C SER A 4 36.45 38.81 -20.54
N ALA A 5 35.37 38.99 -21.32
CA ALA A 5 34.04 38.51 -20.94
C ALA A 5 34.03 36.99 -20.66
N CYS A 6 34.70 36.18 -21.50
CA CYS A 6 34.79 34.74 -21.28
C CYS A 6 35.62 34.36 -20.05
N GLN A 7 36.63 35.16 -19.67
CA GLN A 7 37.40 34.94 -18.44
C GLN A 7 36.56 35.25 -17.19
N LYS A 8 35.78 36.33 -17.21
CA LYS A 8 34.84 36.65 -16.12
C LYS A 8 33.80 35.55 -15.94
N ALA A 9 33.17 35.10 -17.03
CA ALA A 9 32.20 34.00 -16.98
C ALA A 9 32.82 32.70 -16.44
N ARG A 10 34.08 32.41 -16.78
CA ARG A 10 34.80 31.25 -16.23
C ARG A 10 35.04 31.34 -14.72
N GLU A 11 35.39 32.52 -14.22
CA GLU A 11 35.52 32.74 -12.77
C GLU A 11 34.18 32.56 -12.05
N GLU A 12 33.07 33.02 -12.65
CA GLU A 12 31.74 32.81 -12.10
C GLU A 12 31.35 31.32 -12.10
N ILE A 13 31.52 30.61 -13.23
CA ILE A 13 31.27 29.15 -13.31
C ILE A 13 32.07 28.41 -12.24
N SER A 14 33.34 28.79 -12.00
CA SER A 14 34.18 28.13 -11.00
C SER A 14 33.68 28.28 -9.56
N ARG A 15 32.80 29.26 -9.29
CA ARG A 15 32.18 29.49 -7.97
C ARG A 15 30.78 28.85 -7.86
N CYS A 16 30.21 28.41 -8.98
CA CYS A 16 28.86 27.85 -9.07
C CYS A 16 28.80 26.32 -8.89
N SER A 17 29.91 25.68 -8.51
CA SER A 17 29.93 24.23 -8.38
C SER A 17 29.24 23.74 -7.11
N ALA A 18 28.63 22.56 -7.19
CA ALA A 18 28.13 21.80 -6.07
C ALA A 18 28.90 20.50 -5.91
N ASP A 19 29.04 20.02 -4.68
CA ASP A 19 29.69 18.76 -4.39
C ASP A 19 28.63 17.66 -4.21
N ALA A 20 28.81 16.55 -4.91
CA ALA A 20 28.12 15.30 -4.68
C ALA A 20 28.95 14.46 -3.71
N LYS A 21 28.28 13.84 -2.75
CA LYS A 21 28.94 13.09 -1.68
C LYS A 21 28.33 11.70 -1.58
N SER A 22 29.18 10.69 -1.81
CA SER A 22 28.84 9.30 -1.53
C SER A 22 30.11 8.45 -1.48
N ALA A 23 30.15 7.51 -0.54
CA ALA A 23 31.23 6.51 -0.47
C ALA A 23 31.13 5.43 -1.57
N SER A 24 29.94 5.25 -2.17
CA SER A 24 29.67 4.20 -3.14
C SER A 24 29.87 4.63 -4.60
N PHE A 25 30.36 5.85 -4.84
CA PHE A 25 30.58 6.33 -6.20
C PHE A 25 31.69 5.52 -6.90
N PRO A 26 31.49 5.12 -8.17
CA PRO A 26 32.53 4.45 -8.94
C PRO A 26 33.81 5.29 -9.03
N VAL A 27 34.96 4.61 -9.12
CA VAL A 27 36.25 5.27 -9.31
C VAL A 27 36.21 6.11 -10.60
N GLY A 28 36.63 7.37 -10.50
CA GLY A 28 36.63 8.31 -11.62
C GLY A 28 35.33 9.12 -11.77
N THR A 29 34.27 8.81 -11.02
CA THR A 29 33.06 9.66 -10.97
C THR A 29 33.43 11.06 -10.48
N PRO A 30 33.02 12.13 -11.16
CA PRO A 30 33.19 13.47 -10.64
C PRO A 30 32.42 13.64 -9.32
N VAL A 31 33.11 14.12 -8.29
CA VAL A 31 32.49 14.51 -7.01
C VAL A 31 31.97 15.95 -7.04
N ARG A 32 32.30 16.70 -8.08
CA ARG A 32 31.87 18.09 -8.27
C ARG A 32 31.11 18.21 -9.57
N TYR A 33 30.00 18.94 -9.53
CA TYR A 33 29.17 19.22 -10.70
C TYR A 33 28.71 20.68 -10.72
N TYR A 34 28.17 21.11 -11.86
CA TYR A 34 27.73 22.48 -12.09
C TYR A 34 26.22 22.49 -12.35
N PRO A 35 25.40 22.88 -11.36
CA PRO A 35 23.96 22.91 -11.50
C PRO A 35 23.49 23.78 -12.67
N LEU A 36 22.49 23.32 -13.43
CA LEU A 36 21.99 24.06 -14.59
C LEU A 36 21.36 25.39 -14.17
N SER A 37 20.65 25.40 -13.04
CA SER A 37 20.11 26.60 -12.41
C SER A 37 21.18 27.64 -12.06
N GLU A 38 22.36 27.22 -11.60
CA GLU A 38 23.50 28.11 -11.33
C GLU A 38 24.18 28.58 -12.62
N ILE A 39 24.36 27.67 -13.60
CA ILE A 39 24.87 28.03 -14.93
C ILE A 39 23.98 29.11 -15.59
N ARG A 40 22.66 28.99 -15.46
CA ARG A 40 21.71 30.00 -15.98
C ARG A 40 21.90 31.37 -15.34
N LYS A 41 22.28 31.44 -14.07
CA LYS A 41 22.56 32.73 -13.39
C LYS A 41 23.79 33.42 -13.96
N VAL A 42 24.84 32.68 -14.30
CA VAL A 42 26.04 33.21 -14.98
C VAL A 42 25.67 33.90 -16.30
N PHE A 43 24.75 33.30 -17.05
CA PHE A 43 24.26 33.85 -18.31
C PHE A 43 22.98 34.69 -18.16
N GLY A 44 22.59 35.08 -16.94
CA GLY A 44 21.24 35.50 -16.54
C GLY A 44 20.63 36.71 -17.26
N THR A 45 21.35 37.32 -18.21
CA THR A 45 20.80 38.27 -19.19
C THR A 45 21.30 37.93 -20.59
N ASN A 46 20.46 38.20 -21.61
CA ASN A 46 20.87 38.09 -23.02
C ASN A 46 22.13 38.91 -23.32
N GLU A 47 22.34 40.01 -22.59
CA GLU A 47 23.52 40.87 -22.72
C GLU A 47 24.79 40.20 -22.19
N CYS A 48 24.73 39.49 -21.06
CA CYS A 48 25.87 38.69 -20.57
C CYS A 48 26.25 37.60 -21.56
N LEU A 49 25.25 36.87 -22.08
CA LEU A 49 25.46 35.84 -23.09
C LEU A 49 26.05 36.42 -24.38
N LYS A 50 25.54 37.57 -24.85
CA LYS A 50 26.06 38.30 -26.03
C LYS A 50 27.53 38.69 -25.82
N LYS A 51 27.91 39.21 -24.65
CA LYS A 51 29.30 39.60 -24.33
C LYS A 51 30.26 38.42 -24.37
N VAL A 52 29.86 37.25 -23.84
CA VAL A 52 30.68 36.03 -23.92
C VAL A 52 30.75 35.54 -25.37
N PHE A 53 29.60 35.48 -26.04
CA PHE A 53 29.48 35.04 -27.43
C PHE A 53 30.24 35.93 -28.42
N LEU A 54 30.43 37.21 -28.13
CA LEU A 54 31.20 38.17 -28.94
C LEU A 54 32.58 38.49 -28.35
N CYS A 55 33.09 37.65 -27.44
CA CYS A 55 34.41 37.87 -26.85
C CYS A 55 35.51 37.88 -27.91
N GLN A 56 36.35 38.93 -27.87
CA GLN A 56 37.44 39.20 -28.82
C GLN A 56 38.84 38.87 -28.24
N CYS A 57 38.93 38.10 -27.16
CA CYS A 57 40.24 37.71 -26.66
C CYS A 57 40.98 36.83 -27.69
N ARG A 58 42.31 36.76 -27.62
CA ARG A 58 43.14 36.02 -28.58
C ARG A 58 42.66 34.59 -28.83
N VAL A 59 42.25 33.88 -27.77
CA VAL A 59 41.77 32.50 -27.88
C VAL A 59 40.40 32.42 -28.55
N CYS A 60 39.45 33.28 -28.16
CA CYS A 60 38.11 33.28 -28.78
C CYS A 60 38.15 33.68 -30.25
N THR A 61 39.02 34.61 -30.62
CA THR A 61 39.21 35.04 -32.03
C THR A 61 39.84 33.96 -32.87
N ARG A 62 40.81 33.21 -32.32
CA ARG A 62 41.42 32.06 -32.99
C ARG A 62 40.42 30.92 -33.18
N ASP A 63 39.70 30.57 -32.11
CA ASP A 63 38.81 29.41 -32.12
C ASP A 63 37.50 29.72 -32.87
N SER A 64 37.14 30.99 -33.07
CA SER A 64 35.97 31.38 -33.84
C SER A 64 36.21 31.23 -35.35
N ALA A 65 35.47 30.34 -36.00
CA ALA A 65 35.51 30.15 -37.46
C ALA A 65 34.90 31.31 -38.28
N ARG A 66 34.42 32.38 -37.62
CA ARG A 66 33.73 33.53 -38.22
C ARG A 66 34.24 34.85 -37.67
N ASN A 67 34.16 35.91 -38.47
CA ASN A 67 34.54 37.25 -38.02
C ASN A 67 33.50 37.85 -37.03
N LEU A 68 33.85 38.96 -36.37
CA LEU A 68 33.01 39.56 -35.33
C LEU A 68 31.63 39.99 -35.86
N GLY A 69 31.56 40.56 -37.06
CA GLY A 69 30.30 41.01 -37.65
C GLY A 69 29.36 39.84 -37.96
N GLU A 70 29.91 38.75 -38.50
CA GLU A 70 29.15 37.52 -38.76
C GLU A 70 28.63 36.86 -37.48
N ARG A 71 29.40 36.93 -36.38
CA ARG A 71 28.96 36.46 -35.05
C ARG A 71 27.86 37.36 -34.51
N GLU A 72 27.98 38.67 -34.64
CA GLU A 72 26.95 39.59 -34.15
C GLU A 72 25.61 39.40 -34.86
N VAL A 73 25.62 39.21 -36.18
CA VAL A 73 24.41 38.93 -36.97
C VAL A 73 23.79 37.57 -36.62
N SER A 74 24.61 36.57 -36.29
CA SER A 74 24.10 35.23 -35.97
C SER A 74 23.61 35.06 -34.53
N PHE A 75 23.80 36.05 -33.66
CA PHE A 75 23.42 35.95 -32.25
C PHE A 75 21.89 35.97 -32.06
N ASP A 76 21.36 34.90 -31.48
CA ASP A 76 19.97 34.82 -30.98
C ASP A 76 19.99 34.15 -29.61
N ALA A 77 19.59 34.88 -28.56
CA ALA A 77 19.63 34.37 -27.19
C ALA A 77 18.63 33.22 -26.94
N ALA A 78 17.48 33.20 -27.64
CA ALA A 78 16.48 32.15 -27.47
C ALA A 78 17.01 30.80 -28.00
N ASP A 79 17.70 30.83 -29.15
CA ASP A 79 18.31 29.67 -29.80
C ASP A 79 19.51 29.08 -29.02
N LEU A 80 20.13 29.88 -28.15
CA LEU A 80 21.33 29.49 -27.39
C LEU A 80 21.00 28.76 -26.08
N THR A 81 19.76 28.83 -25.60
CA THR A 81 19.35 28.25 -24.31
C THR A 81 19.55 26.73 -24.20
N PRO A 82 19.25 25.91 -25.24
CA PRO A 82 19.48 24.45 -25.20
C PRO A 82 20.96 24.02 -25.11
N TYR A 83 21.89 24.96 -25.25
CA TYR A 83 23.33 24.69 -25.31
C TYR A 83 24.09 25.23 -24.09
N MET A 84 23.39 25.77 -23.08
CA MET A 84 24.04 26.42 -21.93
C MET A 84 25.05 25.52 -21.20
N SER A 85 24.74 24.22 -21.03
CA SER A 85 25.64 23.27 -20.39
C SER A 85 26.92 23.04 -21.19
N ILE A 86 26.81 22.86 -22.51
CA ILE A 86 28.00 22.69 -23.37
C ILE A 86 28.81 24.00 -23.45
N TYR A 87 28.15 25.16 -23.40
CA TYR A 87 28.85 26.45 -23.37
C TYR A 87 29.63 26.65 -22.07
N ALA A 88 29.03 26.31 -20.94
CA ALA A 88 29.72 26.35 -19.65
C ALA A 88 30.96 25.45 -19.66
N LEU A 89 30.86 24.24 -20.22
CA LEU A 89 31.99 23.32 -20.41
C LEU A 89 33.08 23.90 -21.32
N LEU A 90 32.71 24.49 -22.46
CA LEU A 90 33.66 25.15 -23.36
C LEU A 90 34.37 26.34 -22.67
N ILE A 91 33.63 27.16 -21.92
CA ILE A 91 34.18 28.28 -21.16
C ILE A 91 35.14 27.78 -20.07
N TRP A 92 34.78 26.71 -19.36
CA TRP A 92 35.62 26.05 -18.36
C TRP A 92 37.00 25.67 -18.93
N HIS A 93 37.03 25.10 -20.13
CA HIS A 93 38.25 24.76 -20.86
C HIS A 93 38.92 25.93 -21.60
N ARG A 94 38.45 27.16 -21.42
CA ARG A 94 38.95 28.37 -22.10
C ARG A 94 38.76 28.34 -23.62
N ARG A 95 37.72 27.65 -24.11
CA ARG A 95 37.37 27.43 -25.52
C ARG A 95 36.03 28.06 -25.92
N ALA A 96 35.67 29.19 -25.31
CA ALA A 96 34.41 29.88 -25.58
C ALA A 96 34.23 30.31 -27.05
N GLY A 97 35.30 30.44 -27.84
CA GLY A 97 35.21 30.72 -29.28
C GLY A 97 34.54 29.59 -30.10
N LEU A 98 34.51 28.36 -29.58
CA LEU A 98 33.89 27.20 -30.24
C LEU A 98 32.36 27.15 -30.09
N ILE A 99 31.77 28.01 -29.25
CA ILE A 99 30.32 28.04 -28.98
C ILE A 99 29.49 28.09 -30.27
N GLN A 100 29.90 28.92 -31.24
CA GLN A 100 29.20 29.05 -32.52
C GLN A 100 29.28 27.79 -33.37
N LEU A 101 30.38 27.05 -33.29
CA LEU A 101 30.59 25.82 -34.06
C LEU A 101 29.76 24.66 -33.46
N PHE A 102 29.76 24.51 -32.13
CA PHE A 102 28.88 23.55 -31.45
C PHE A 102 27.40 23.82 -31.75
N ARG A 103 27.01 25.10 -31.80
CA ARG A 103 25.65 25.48 -32.21
C ARG A 103 25.37 25.12 -33.68
N SER A 104 26.26 25.43 -34.62
CA SER A 104 26.02 25.16 -36.05
C SER A 104 25.88 23.67 -36.33
N GLU A 105 26.69 22.85 -35.66
CA GLU A 105 26.66 21.39 -35.75
C GLU A 105 25.58 20.76 -34.86
N ARG A 106 24.80 21.57 -34.13
CA ARG A 106 23.74 21.14 -33.21
C ARG A 106 24.22 20.16 -32.14
N VAL A 107 25.45 20.34 -31.67
CA VAL A 107 26.07 19.53 -30.62
C VAL A 107 25.83 20.20 -29.27
N ASN A 108 25.06 19.54 -28.41
CA ASN A 108 24.73 20.01 -27.07
C ASN A 108 24.83 18.90 -26.03
N LEU A 109 24.57 19.30 -24.78
CA LEU A 109 24.32 18.41 -23.67
C LEU A 109 22.81 18.51 -23.38
N ASP A 110 22.03 17.66 -24.05
CA ASP A 110 20.56 17.68 -24.06
C ASP A 110 19.91 17.17 -22.77
N GLY A 111 20.72 16.69 -21.82
CA GLY A 111 20.25 16.08 -20.58
C GLY A 111 19.85 14.61 -20.70
N GLN A 112 19.93 14.01 -21.89
CA GLN A 112 19.54 12.63 -22.16
C GLN A 112 20.72 11.77 -22.62
N THR A 113 21.57 12.32 -23.50
CA THR A 113 22.67 11.60 -24.14
C THR A 113 24.00 12.29 -23.88
N PHE A 114 25.04 11.49 -23.63
CA PHE A 114 26.41 11.99 -23.50
C PHE A 114 27.10 11.99 -24.85
N LEU A 115 28.01 12.95 -25.04
CA LEU A 115 28.82 13.07 -26.23
C LEU A 115 29.82 11.91 -26.32
N ASN A 116 30.06 11.46 -27.55
CA ASN A 116 31.09 10.51 -27.93
C ASN A 116 31.99 11.10 -29.03
N ASP A 117 33.01 10.36 -29.46
CA ASP A 117 33.94 10.81 -30.51
C ASP A 117 33.24 11.25 -31.81
N GLN A 118 32.17 10.57 -32.23
CA GLN A 118 31.46 10.90 -33.46
C GLN A 118 30.81 12.28 -33.39
N ASN A 119 30.28 12.65 -32.21
CA ASN A 119 29.70 13.97 -32.01
C ASN A 119 30.72 15.10 -32.16
N LEU A 120 32.02 14.81 -32.06
CA LEU A 120 33.10 15.81 -32.03
C LEU A 120 34.04 15.75 -33.25
N LEU A 121 33.74 14.91 -34.26
CA LEU A 121 34.55 14.78 -35.48
C LEU A 121 34.69 16.11 -36.25
N PHE A 122 33.65 16.94 -36.20
CA PHE A 122 33.65 18.26 -36.85
C PHE A 122 34.81 19.15 -36.38
N LEU A 123 35.31 18.99 -35.15
CA LEU A 123 36.46 19.78 -34.67
C LEU A 123 37.70 19.58 -35.55
N ARG A 124 37.91 18.35 -36.04
CA ARG A 124 38.97 18.04 -37.00
C ARG A 124 38.64 18.60 -38.37
N ASP A 125 37.40 18.40 -38.83
CA ASP A 125 36.99 18.77 -40.19
C ASP A 125 37.01 20.29 -40.41
N PHE A 126 36.77 21.08 -39.35
CA PHE A 126 36.95 22.54 -39.33
C PHE A 126 38.37 23.00 -38.97
N GLY A 127 39.34 22.09 -38.82
CA GLY A 127 40.74 22.42 -38.61
C GLY A 127 41.06 23.07 -37.26
N VAL A 128 40.30 22.76 -36.20
CA VAL A 128 40.50 23.35 -34.87
C VAL A 128 41.86 22.93 -34.30
N GLU A 129 42.67 23.91 -33.89
CA GLU A 129 43.98 23.68 -33.29
C GLU A 129 43.83 22.89 -31.97
N ALA A 130 44.62 21.82 -31.83
CA ALA A 130 44.58 20.90 -30.69
C ALA A 130 43.21 20.22 -30.46
N HIS A 131 42.47 19.95 -31.54
CA HIS A 131 41.15 19.31 -31.48
C HIS A 131 41.12 18.00 -30.67
N GLU A 132 42.13 17.14 -30.75
CA GLU A 132 42.21 15.90 -29.96
C GLU A 132 42.17 16.18 -28.45
N SER A 133 43.00 17.12 -27.99
CA SER A 133 43.04 17.51 -26.57
C SER A 133 41.74 18.17 -26.11
N ILE A 134 41.10 18.97 -26.98
CA ILE A 134 39.80 19.59 -26.69
C ILE A 134 38.70 18.52 -26.59
N ARG A 135 38.69 17.58 -27.54
CA ARG A 135 37.77 16.45 -27.55
C ARG A 135 37.89 15.65 -26.26
N ASP A 136 39.11 15.22 -25.91
CA ASP A 136 39.36 14.41 -24.71
C ASP A 136 38.93 15.15 -23.43
N ALA A 137 39.13 16.47 -23.39
CA ALA A 137 38.66 17.30 -22.28
C ALA A 137 37.13 17.36 -22.19
N ILE A 138 36.44 17.57 -23.31
CA ILE A 138 34.97 17.61 -23.36
C ILE A 138 34.38 16.25 -22.97
N LEU A 139 34.89 15.16 -23.55
CA LEU A 139 34.39 13.81 -23.29
C LEU A 139 34.58 13.38 -21.83
N ARG A 140 35.64 13.84 -21.18
CA ARG A 140 35.92 13.56 -19.77
C ARG A 140 35.09 14.43 -18.82
N ASP A 141 35.01 15.74 -19.08
CA ASP A 141 34.46 16.68 -18.10
C ASP A 141 32.94 16.91 -18.29
N GLN A 142 32.34 16.45 -19.39
CA GLN A 142 30.90 16.58 -19.67
C GLN A 142 30.00 16.10 -18.53
N TYR A 143 30.38 15.04 -17.81
CA TYR A 143 29.60 14.47 -16.71
C TYR A 143 29.44 15.43 -15.52
N SER A 144 30.32 16.44 -15.40
CA SER A 144 30.18 17.50 -14.38
C SER A 144 29.19 18.59 -14.80
N PHE A 145 28.86 18.71 -16.10
CA PHE A 145 28.01 19.77 -16.65
C PHE A 145 26.65 19.26 -17.14
N GLN A 146 26.51 17.95 -17.33
CA GLN A 146 25.24 17.27 -17.59
C GLN A 146 24.96 16.30 -16.46
N VAL A 147 24.01 16.67 -15.60
CA VAL A 147 23.67 15.95 -14.38
C VAL A 147 22.27 15.37 -14.51
N ARG A 148 22.15 14.08 -14.19
CA ARG A 148 20.89 13.35 -14.27
C ARG A 148 19.94 13.76 -13.14
N ALA A 149 18.70 14.05 -13.47
CA ALA A 149 17.63 14.14 -12.49
C ALA A 149 17.22 12.74 -12.00
N ILE A 150 16.98 12.59 -10.71
CA ILE A 150 16.47 11.34 -10.12
C ILE A 150 14.96 11.35 -10.27
N GLU A 151 14.41 10.35 -10.96
CA GLU A 151 12.98 10.23 -11.22
C GLU A 151 12.38 9.00 -10.54
N LYS A 152 11.06 9.01 -10.30
CA LYS A 152 10.36 7.79 -9.92
C LYS A 152 10.30 6.86 -11.13
N CYS A 153 10.93 5.69 -11.08
CA CYS A 153 10.98 4.73 -12.19
C CYS A 153 10.44 3.34 -11.79
N ARG A 154 9.87 2.64 -12.78
CA ARG A 154 9.36 1.26 -12.63
C ARG A 154 10.20 0.21 -13.36
N HIS A 155 11.33 0.62 -13.89
CA HIS A 155 12.24 -0.19 -14.66
C HIS A 155 13.66 0.03 -14.13
N LEU A 156 14.46 -1.02 -14.16
CA LEU A 156 15.85 -0.94 -13.76
C LEU A 156 16.61 -0.05 -14.75
N THR A 157 17.31 0.95 -14.23
CA THR A 157 18.13 1.87 -15.04
C THR A 157 19.61 1.61 -14.81
N THR A 158 20.42 1.54 -15.88
CA THR A 158 21.88 1.47 -15.74
C THR A 158 22.47 2.84 -15.93
N ILE A 159 23.14 3.36 -14.90
CA ILE A 159 23.77 4.69 -14.90
C ILE A 159 25.24 4.52 -15.26
N HIS A 160 25.73 5.35 -16.20
CA HIS A 160 27.11 5.27 -16.64
C HIS A 160 28.07 5.54 -15.45
N PRO A 161 29.20 4.82 -15.31
CA PRO A 161 30.06 4.96 -14.12
C PRO A 161 30.59 6.36 -13.87
N LEU A 162 30.77 7.17 -14.91
CA LEU A 162 31.24 8.56 -14.78
C LEU A 162 30.11 9.57 -14.55
N GLU A 163 28.83 9.18 -14.66
CA GLU A 163 27.72 10.09 -14.34
C GLU A 163 27.72 10.43 -12.85
N VAL A 164 27.65 11.72 -12.55
CA VAL A 164 27.48 12.21 -11.19
C VAL A 164 26.01 12.09 -10.76
N LEU A 165 25.78 11.46 -9.60
CA LEU A 165 24.49 11.51 -8.94
C LEU A 165 24.45 12.77 -8.07
N PRO A 166 23.45 13.67 -8.22
CA PRO A 166 23.38 14.93 -7.47
C PRO A 166 22.86 14.71 -6.04
N ILE A 167 23.53 13.81 -5.32
CA ILE A 167 23.16 13.40 -3.97
C ILE A 167 24.22 13.85 -2.98
N VAL A 168 23.77 14.21 -1.79
CA VAL A 168 24.63 14.42 -0.62
C VAL A 168 24.19 13.42 0.44
N GLU A 169 24.99 12.37 0.56
CA GLU A 169 24.81 11.30 1.54
C GLU A 169 25.17 11.76 2.95
N ASP A 170 24.34 11.36 3.91
CA ASP A 170 24.58 11.60 5.33
C ASP A 170 25.81 10.78 5.80
N ASP A 171 26.60 11.32 6.74
CA ASP A 171 27.75 10.62 7.32
C ASP A 171 27.38 9.43 8.21
N THR A 172 26.12 9.38 8.66
CA THR A 172 25.62 8.34 9.56
C THR A 172 25.02 7.18 8.78
N HIS A 173 25.65 6.02 8.87
CA HIS A 173 25.08 4.75 8.46
C HIS A 173 23.77 4.49 9.23
N ARG A 174 22.65 4.30 8.51
CA ARG A 174 21.31 4.19 9.12
C ARG A 174 20.88 2.77 9.47
N GLY A 175 21.50 1.77 8.85
CA GLY A 175 21.21 0.37 9.17
C GLY A 175 21.86 -0.60 8.18
N GLN A 176 22.20 -1.78 8.70
CA GLN A 176 22.66 -2.93 7.91
C GLN A 176 21.49 -3.92 7.86
N GLY A 177 20.91 -4.11 6.67
CA GLY A 177 19.96 -5.21 6.45
C GLY A 177 20.71 -6.54 6.27
N ALA A 178 19.98 -7.66 6.24
CA ALA A 178 20.55 -8.97 5.97
C ALA A 178 21.25 -9.06 4.59
N PHE A 179 20.86 -8.20 3.64
CA PHE A 179 21.27 -8.26 2.23
C PHE A 179 21.90 -6.95 1.69
N GLY A 180 22.04 -5.88 2.49
CA GLY A 180 22.58 -4.60 2.00
C GLY A 180 22.70 -3.48 3.03
N GLU A 181 23.48 -2.46 2.69
CA GLU A 181 23.70 -1.25 3.52
C GLU A 181 22.71 -0.16 3.11
N VAL A 182 22.15 0.58 4.08
CA VAL A 182 21.18 1.66 3.80
C VAL A 182 21.74 3.01 4.23
N PHE A 183 21.72 3.96 3.30
CA PHE A 183 22.18 5.32 3.53
C PHE A 183 21.09 6.34 3.19
N ALA A 184 20.93 7.32 4.08
CA ALA A 184 20.07 8.47 3.84
C ALA A 184 20.83 9.55 3.05
N PHE A 185 20.11 10.27 2.20
CA PHE A 185 20.67 11.37 1.42
C PHE A 185 19.60 12.42 1.10
N HIS A 186 20.06 13.58 0.65
CA HIS A 186 19.20 14.59 0.04
C HIS A 186 19.75 15.03 -1.32
N ILE A 187 18.87 15.64 -2.12
CA ILE A 187 19.22 16.21 -3.43
C ILE A 187 19.23 17.74 -3.24
N PRO A 188 20.39 18.42 -3.33
CA PRO A 188 20.49 19.84 -2.97
C PRO A 188 19.71 20.80 -3.87
N TYR A 189 19.51 20.44 -5.15
CA TYR A 189 18.83 21.28 -6.13
C TYR A 189 17.56 20.62 -6.65
N ASP A 190 16.44 21.34 -6.57
CA ASP A 190 15.11 20.85 -6.96
C ASP A 190 14.98 20.47 -8.43
N GLU A 191 15.81 21.05 -9.31
CA GLU A 191 15.84 20.69 -10.72
C GLU A 191 16.21 19.22 -10.96
N TYR A 192 16.95 18.61 -10.01
CA TYR A 192 17.34 17.20 -10.06
C TYR A 192 16.39 16.26 -9.32
N ARG A 193 15.33 16.78 -8.69
CA ARG A 193 14.24 15.97 -8.14
C ARG A 193 13.15 15.85 -9.20
N GLY A 194 12.94 14.67 -9.78
CA GLY A 194 11.93 14.45 -10.81
C GLY A 194 10.53 14.93 -10.39
N LYS A 195 9.70 15.32 -11.36
CA LYS A 195 8.40 15.97 -11.10
C LYS A 195 7.54 15.20 -10.09
N SER A 196 7.40 13.89 -10.26
CA SER A 196 6.64 13.02 -9.35
C SER A 196 7.12 13.11 -7.90
N LEU A 197 8.45 13.18 -7.67
CA LEU A 197 9.02 13.29 -6.33
C LEU A 197 8.72 14.66 -5.70
N ARG A 198 8.75 15.73 -6.50
CA ARG A 198 8.40 17.09 -6.06
C ARG A 198 6.91 17.22 -5.75
N ASP A 199 6.03 16.67 -6.59
CA ASP A 199 4.58 16.72 -6.42
C ASP A 199 4.14 16.02 -5.11
N HIS A 200 4.88 15.00 -4.67
CA HIS A 200 4.67 14.31 -3.38
C HIS A 200 5.52 14.89 -2.23
N ASN A 201 6.17 16.03 -2.45
CA ASN A 201 7.03 16.74 -1.49
C ASN A 201 8.14 15.85 -0.86
N ILE A 202 8.71 14.92 -1.62
CA ILE A 202 9.81 14.05 -1.16
C ILE A 202 11.13 14.79 -1.22
N THR A 203 11.65 15.16 -0.04
CA THR A 203 12.89 15.93 0.15
C THR A 203 14.06 15.09 0.67
N ARG A 204 13.75 13.98 1.33
CA ARG A 204 14.72 13.07 1.95
C ARG A 204 14.54 11.66 1.41
N PHE A 205 15.65 10.99 1.17
CA PHE A 205 15.68 9.71 0.48
C PHE A 205 16.55 8.72 1.25
N ALA A 206 16.29 7.44 1.05
CA ALA A 206 17.15 6.36 1.46
C ALA A 206 17.49 5.51 0.24
N ARG A 207 18.73 5.02 0.18
CA ARG A 207 19.14 4.03 -0.83
C ARG A 207 19.68 2.78 -0.15
N LYS A 208 19.15 1.63 -0.56
CA LYS A 208 19.67 0.30 -0.19
C LYS A 208 20.70 -0.10 -1.24
N ILE A 209 21.90 -0.44 -0.79
CA ILE A 209 23.06 -0.74 -1.64
C ILE A 209 23.35 -2.24 -1.59
N PHE A 210 23.41 -2.85 -2.77
CA PHE A 210 23.83 -4.22 -2.98
C PHE A 210 25.20 -4.21 -3.66
N ARG A 211 26.14 -5.02 -3.14
CA ARG A 211 27.57 -4.96 -3.49
C ARG A 211 27.89 -5.36 -4.92
N ASN A 212 27.01 -6.14 -5.53
CA ASN A 212 27.12 -6.57 -6.92
C ASN A 212 26.00 -5.92 -7.74
N ARG A 213 26.31 -5.45 -8.95
CA ARG A 213 25.31 -4.90 -9.88
C ARG A 213 24.33 -5.95 -10.39
N ASP A 214 24.79 -7.22 -10.41
CA ASP A 214 24.02 -8.39 -10.85
C ASP A 214 23.51 -9.19 -9.62
N ASP A 215 23.39 -8.52 -8.46
CA ASP A 215 22.90 -9.11 -7.23
C ASP A 215 21.44 -9.57 -7.40
N THR A 216 21.23 -10.87 -7.33
CA THR A 216 19.93 -11.49 -7.54
C THR A 216 18.93 -11.07 -6.49
N ASP A 217 19.36 -10.85 -5.24
CA ASP A 217 18.48 -10.51 -4.13
C ASP A 217 17.95 -9.09 -4.30
N GLY A 218 18.81 -8.14 -4.67
CA GLY A 218 18.40 -6.77 -4.99
C GLY A 218 17.42 -6.70 -6.17
N VAL A 219 17.66 -7.51 -7.20
CA VAL A 219 16.75 -7.61 -8.35
C VAL A 219 15.40 -8.21 -7.96
N ILE A 220 15.39 -9.31 -7.19
CA ILE A 220 14.18 -9.96 -6.68
C ILE A 220 13.38 -8.98 -5.81
N GLU A 221 14.03 -8.29 -4.88
CA GLU A 221 13.39 -7.31 -4.01
C GLU A 221 12.76 -6.17 -4.82
N PHE A 222 13.46 -5.64 -5.83
CA PHE A 222 12.89 -4.59 -6.68
C PHE A 222 11.67 -5.10 -7.47
N PHE A 223 11.71 -6.31 -8.02
CA PHE A 223 10.55 -6.90 -8.69
C PHE A 223 9.35 -7.05 -7.74
N ASN A 224 9.58 -7.53 -6.52
CA ASN A 224 8.56 -7.61 -5.49
C ASN A 224 7.98 -6.23 -5.17
N LEU A 225 8.82 -5.20 -5.03
CA LEU A 225 8.39 -3.81 -4.81
C LEU A 225 7.59 -3.24 -5.98
N LEU A 226 7.85 -3.67 -7.22
CA LEU A 226 7.01 -3.31 -8.38
C LEU A 226 5.60 -3.92 -8.29
N HIS A 227 5.47 -5.12 -7.71
CA HIS A 227 4.15 -5.69 -7.40
C HIS A 227 3.47 -4.91 -6.28
N VAL A 228 4.19 -4.54 -5.22
CA VAL A 228 3.68 -3.71 -4.12
C VAL A 228 3.19 -2.34 -4.60
N ASP A 229 3.93 -1.64 -5.48
CA ASP A 229 3.53 -0.35 -6.06
C ASP A 229 2.23 -0.45 -6.88
N ARG A 230 1.85 -1.64 -7.36
CA ARG A 230 0.55 -1.88 -8.02
C ARG A 230 -0.61 -2.03 -7.04
N ILE A 231 -0.36 -2.53 -5.82
CA ILE A 231 -1.38 -2.66 -4.76
C ILE A 231 -1.85 -1.27 -4.30
N ARG A 232 -0.93 -0.28 -4.27
CA ARG A 232 -1.19 1.11 -3.85
C ARG A 232 -1.86 1.20 -2.48
N HIS A 233 -1.15 0.79 -1.44
CA HIS A 233 -1.62 0.92 -0.07
C HIS A 233 -0.72 1.86 0.74
N GLU A 234 -1.32 2.68 1.61
CA GLU A 234 -0.59 3.67 2.40
C GLU A 234 0.43 3.02 3.36
N HIS A 235 0.08 1.88 3.95
CA HIS A 235 0.91 1.14 4.90
C HIS A 235 1.83 0.08 4.25
N LEU A 236 2.06 0.14 2.94
CA LEU A 236 3.08 -0.66 2.25
C LEU A 236 4.13 0.27 1.65
N MET A 237 5.41 -0.01 1.86
CA MET A 237 6.50 0.86 1.43
C MET A 237 6.74 0.73 -0.09
N PRO A 238 6.52 1.80 -0.88
CA PRO A 238 6.81 1.75 -2.32
C PRO A 238 8.28 2.02 -2.60
N ALA A 239 8.83 1.37 -3.62
CA ALA A 239 10.09 1.82 -4.23
C ALA A 239 9.86 3.11 -5.03
N LEU A 240 10.82 4.03 -4.93
CA LEU A 240 10.91 5.17 -5.84
C LEU A 240 11.58 4.77 -7.16
N GLY A 241 12.47 3.77 -7.14
CA GLY A 241 13.12 3.26 -8.34
C GLY A 241 14.29 2.36 -8.00
N ALA A 242 14.91 1.80 -9.04
CA ALA A 242 16.17 1.07 -8.89
C ALA A 242 17.11 1.36 -10.05
N PHE A 243 18.40 1.36 -9.76
CA PHE A 243 19.43 1.58 -10.74
C PHE A 243 20.73 0.86 -10.41
N THR A 244 21.59 0.67 -11.40
CA THR A 244 22.98 0.25 -11.20
C THR A 244 23.91 1.44 -11.45
N HIS A 245 24.98 1.56 -10.66
CA HIS A 245 26.03 2.56 -10.86
C HIS A 245 27.38 1.96 -10.49
N GLY A 246 28.27 1.84 -11.48
CA GLY A 246 29.49 1.03 -11.35
C GLY A 246 29.18 -0.44 -11.09
N ASN A 247 29.68 -0.97 -9.98
CA ASN A 247 29.48 -2.38 -9.60
C ASN A 247 28.38 -2.58 -8.55
N HIS A 248 27.57 -1.57 -8.25
CA HIS A 248 26.54 -1.64 -7.22
C HIS A 248 25.15 -1.58 -7.82
N PHE A 249 24.20 -2.26 -7.19
CA PHE A 249 22.76 -2.14 -7.44
C PHE A 249 22.13 -1.35 -6.30
N PHE A 250 21.19 -0.46 -6.64
CA PHE A 250 20.57 0.47 -5.70
C PHE A 250 19.04 0.39 -5.82
N ILE A 251 18.36 0.36 -4.67
CA ILE A 251 16.92 0.62 -4.58
C ILE A 251 16.71 1.92 -3.83
N LEU A 252 15.92 2.83 -4.40
CA LEU A 252 15.56 4.12 -3.82
C LEU A 252 14.23 4.06 -3.07
N PHE A 253 14.22 4.67 -1.90
CA PHE A 253 13.06 4.82 -1.05
C PHE A 253 12.96 6.26 -0.55
N GLU A 254 11.79 6.62 -0.07
CA GLU A 254 11.67 7.76 0.83
C GLU A 254 12.36 7.44 2.16
N GLU A 255 13.02 8.43 2.78
CA GLU A 255 13.67 8.22 4.08
C GLU A 255 12.62 7.96 5.18
N ALA A 256 12.79 6.86 5.91
CA ALA A 256 12.08 6.61 7.15
C ALA A 256 12.75 7.36 8.30
N THR A 257 11.95 7.93 9.21
CA THR A 257 12.51 8.58 10.41
C THR A 257 13.14 7.55 11.34
N GLU A 258 12.49 6.40 11.52
CA GLU A 258 12.98 5.27 12.30
C GLU A 258 12.20 3.99 11.95
N THR A 259 12.64 2.85 12.47
CA THR A 259 11.90 1.57 12.44
C THR A 259 10.98 1.46 13.64
N LEU A 260 9.95 0.61 13.59
CA LEU A 260 9.14 0.27 14.75
C LEU A 260 10.00 -0.36 15.85
N GLY A 261 11.01 -1.16 15.49
CA GLY A 261 11.98 -1.71 16.46
C GLY A 261 12.67 -0.63 17.29
N ASN A 262 13.12 0.45 16.65
CA ASN A 262 13.71 1.60 17.35
C ASN A 262 12.66 2.39 18.15
N TYR A 263 11.45 2.55 17.60
CA TYR A 263 10.36 3.23 18.30
C TYR A 263 9.99 2.51 19.61
N LEU A 264 9.92 1.18 19.61
CA LEU A 264 9.66 0.36 20.80
C LEU A 264 10.78 0.44 21.86
N GLN A 265 11.95 0.96 21.49
CA GLN A 265 13.09 1.20 22.39
C GLN A 265 13.21 2.67 22.83
N SER A 266 12.30 3.53 22.36
CA SER A 266 12.23 4.96 22.69
C SER A 266 11.36 5.25 23.91
N ASP A 267 11.18 6.52 24.25
CA ASP A 267 10.25 6.99 25.30
C ASP A 267 8.78 7.03 24.85
N GLY A 268 8.49 6.69 23.58
CA GLY A 268 7.13 6.53 23.05
C GLY A 268 6.36 7.82 22.86
N ARG A 269 7.03 8.96 22.73
CA ARG A 269 6.38 10.29 22.62
C ARG A 269 5.88 10.65 21.22
N ARG A 270 6.18 9.83 20.20
CA ARG A 270 5.81 10.14 18.80
C ARG A 270 4.32 9.99 18.53
N PHE A 271 3.69 8.98 19.11
CA PHE A 271 2.27 8.70 18.89
C PHE A 271 1.52 8.73 20.23
N THR A 272 0.37 9.39 20.25
CA THR A 272 -0.65 9.12 21.26
C THR A 272 -1.14 7.66 21.16
N PRO A 273 -1.75 7.08 22.21
CA PRO A 273 -2.29 5.73 22.12
C PRO A 273 -3.26 5.53 20.97
N GLU A 274 -4.14 6.51 20.72
CA GLU A 274 -5.07 6.48 19.59
C GLU A 274 -4.32 6.45 18.24
N GLU A 275 -3.38 7.38 18.03
CA GLU A 275 -2.58 7.40 16.80
C GLU A 275 -1.79 6.11 16.60
N LEU A 276 -1.19 5.56 17.67
CA LEU A 276 -0.44 4.30 17.63
C LEU A 276 -1.32 3.15 17.14
N TRP A 277 -2.51 2.98 17.72
CA TRP A 277 -3.42 1.90 17.33
C TRP A 277 -4.07 2.13 15.97
N ASN A 278 -4.23 3.38 15.52
CA ASN A 278 -4.58 3.67 14.14
C ASN A 278 -3.48 3.24 13.15
N GLN A 279 -2.20 3.44 13.49
CA GLN A 279 -1.09 2.94 12.67
C GLN A 279 -1.05 1.41 12.64
N VAL A 280 -1.30 0.74 13.77
CA VAL A 280 -1.37 -0.74 13.84
C VAL A 280 -2.53 -1.29 13.01
N LEU A 281 -3.69 -0.66 13.06
CA LEU A 281 -4.81 -0.96 12.18
C LEU A 281 -4.40 -0.84 10.71
N GLY A 282 -3.79 0.28 10.33
CA GLY A 282 -3.34 0.50 8.97
C GLY A 282 -2.29 -0.50 8.47
N VAL A 283 -1.33 -0.90 9.32
CA VAL A 283 -0.39 -2.00 9.04
C VAL A 283 -1.14 -3.32 8.80
N SER A 284 -2.16 -3.60 9.62
CA SER A 284 -2.98 -4.82 9.48
C SER A 284 -3.80 -4.81 8.19
N GLU A 285 -4.36 -3.66 7.80
CA GLU A 285 -5.02 -3.46 6.50
C GLU A 285 -4.04 -3.63 5.34
N GLY A 286 -2.82 -3.12 5.47
CA GLY A 286 -1.76 -3.28 4.47
C GLY A 286 -1.39 -4.74 4.27
N LEU A 287 -1.26 -5.50 5.36
CA LEU A 287 -1.04 -6.94 5.29
C LEU A 287 -2.22 -7.69 4.66
N ALA A 288 -3.45 -7.33 5.01
CA ALA A 288 -4.66 -7.92 4.40
C ALA A 288 -4.70 -7.69 2.88
N HIS A 289 -4.34 -6.48 2.42
CA HIS A 289 -4.22 -6.17 1.00
C HIS A 289 -3.11 -6.99 0.31
N LEU A 290 -1.95 -7.15 0.97
CA LEU A 290 -0.84 -7.98 0.47
C LEU A 290 -1.25 -9.47 0.35
N HIS A 291 -2.02 -9.98 1.30
CA HIS A 291 -2.55 -11.35 1.29
C HIS A 291 -3.69 -11.57 0.30
N GLY A 292 -4.28 -10.49 -0.22
CA GLY A 292 -5.50 -10.48 -1.03
C GLY A 292 -5.37 -9.72 -2.35
N ILE A 293 -4.19 -9.70 -2.98
CA ILE A 293 -3.88 -8.89 -4.18
C ILE A 293 -4.78 -9.29 -5.38
N GLY A 294 -5.93 -8.65 -5.50
CA GLY A 294 -6.82 -8.78 -6.65
C GLY A 294 -7.47 -10.17 -6.83
N LYS A 295 -8.23 -10.33 -7.91
CA LYS A 295 -9.03 -11.54 -8.17
C LYS A 295 -8.18 -12.82 -8.27
N ASN A 296 -6.92 -12.70 -8.74
CA ASN A 296 -6.07 -13.84 -9.14
C ASN A 296 -4.67 -13.87 -8.51
N GLN A 297 -4.30 -13.00 -7.56
CA GLN A 297 -2.96 -13.03 -6.95
C GLN A 297 -3.03 -12.95 -5.41
N PHE A 298 -1.96 -13.35 -4.75
CA PHE A 298 -1.72 -13.10 -3.34
C PHE A 298 -0.22 -13.12 -3.08
N ALA A 299 0.20 -12.54 -1.96
CA ALA A 299 1.59 -12.60 -1.55
C ALA A 299 1.73 -12.90 -0.06
N TYR A 300 2.91 -13.40 0.30
CA TYR A 300 3.37 -13.57 1.67
C TYR A 300 4.60 -12.68 1.88
N HIS A 301 4.70 -12.01 3.02
CA HIS A 301 5.85 -11.17 3.36
C HIS A 301 7.05 -12.00 3.82
N ARG A 302 6.81 -13.02 4.66
CA ARG A 302 7.78 -14.01 5.17
C ARG A 302 8.85 -13.51 6.15
N ASP A 303 9.05 -12.20 6.29
CA ASP A 303 9.98 -11.65 7.31
C ASP A 303 9.37 -10.44 8.05
N LEU A 304 8.13 -10.56 8.53
CA LEU A 304 7.54 -9.49 9.35
C LEU A 304 8.21 -9.44 10.72
N LYS A 305 8.75 -8.27 11.06
CA LYS A 305 9.38 -7.94 12.33
C LYS A 305 9.34 -6.42 12.55
N PRO A 306 9.52 -5.90 13.78
CA PRO A 306 9.51 -4.47 14.03
C PRO A 306 10.55 -3.67 13.23
N GLU A 307 11.67 -4.27 12.87
CA GLU A 307 12.69 -3.62 12.04
C GLU A 307 12.22 -3.38 10.59
N ASN A 308 11.25 -4.19 10.12
CA ASN A 308 10.68 -4.13 8.77
C ASN A 308 9.36 -3.33 8.71
N ILE A 309 8.98 -2.66 9.80
CA ILE A 309 7.89 -1.67 9.80
C ILE A 309 8.55 -0.29 9.98
N LEU A 310 8.54 0.51 8.91
CA LEU A 310 9.21 1.81 8.87
C LEU A 310 8.24 2.95 9.16
N ILE A 311 8.66 3.96 9.91
CA ILE A 311 7.86 5.18 10.13
C ILE A 311 8.32 6.25 9.14
N VAL A 312 7.51 6.51 8.11
CA VAL A 312 7.77 7.50 7.06
C VAL A 312 6.75 8.63 7.19
N ARG A 313 7.22 9.85 7.50
CA ARG A 313 6.36 11.02 7.76
C ARG A 313 5.21 10.75 8.75
N GLY A 314 5.48 9.97 9.79
CA GLY A 314 4.47 9.61 10.81
C GLY A 314 3.55 8.45 10.43
N VAL A 315 3.74 7.81 9.27
CA VAL A 315 2.97 6.64 8.84
C VAL A 315 3.82 5.38 8.94
N MET A 316 3.33 4.35 9.62
CA MET A 316 3.95 3.02 9.66
C MET A 316 3.72 2.28 8.34
N LYS A 317 4.79 1.78 7.73
CA LYS A 317 4.74 1.07 6.43
C LYS A 317 5.52 -0.23 6.52
N ILE A 318 4.91 -1.33 6.09
CA ILE A 318 5.60 -2.61 5.91
C ILE A 318 6.62 -2.45 4.78
N ALA A 319 7.87 -2.85 5.04
CA ALA A 319 9.01 -2.73 4.14
C ALA A 319 9.82 -4.05 4.12
N ASP A 320 10.87 -4.07 3.29
CA ASP A 320 11.76 -5.23 3.07
C ASP A 320 11.06 -6.45 2.46
N PHE A 321 10.64 -6.29 1.20
CA PHE A 321 10.00 -7.35 0.43
C PHE A 321 11.01 -8.28 -0.27
N GLY A 322 12.27 -8.33 0.17
CA GLY A 322 13.31 -9.17 -0.45
C GLY A 322 13.00 -10.66 -0.36
N LEU A 323 12.34 -11.08 0.72
CA LEU A 323 11.91 -12.47 0.92
C LEU A 323 10.43 -12.71 0.54
N ALA A 324 9.73 -11.66 0.14
CA ALA A 324 8.32 -11.76 -0.21
C ALA A 324 8.12 -12.64 -1.44
N GLN A 325 6.96 -13.27 -1.53
CA GLN A 325 6.62 -14.15 -2.63
C GLN A 325 5.22 -13.85 -3.14
N PHE A 326 5.13 -13.59 -4.44
CA PHE A 326 3.88 -13.32 -5.14
C PHE A 326 3.47 -14.57 -5.93
N GLU A 327 2.29 -15.10 -5.64
CA GLU A 327 1.75 -16.29 -6.29
C GLU A 327 0.47 -15.95 -7.07
N ASP A 328 0.26 -16.68 -8.17
CA ASP A 328 -0.97 -16.61 -8.96
C ASP A 328 -1.95 -17.69 -8.49
N ARG A 329 -3.19 -17.31 -8.22
CA ARG A 329 -4.27 -18.21 -7.79
C ARG A 329 -4.57 -19.27 -8.85
N SER A 330 -4.28 -18.99 -10.12
CA SER A 330 -4.51 -19.92 -11.24
C SER A 330 -3.47 -21.04 -11.31
N THR A 331 -2.26 -20.84 -10.79
CA THR A 331 -1.17 -21.83 -10.95
C THR A 331 -1.13 -22.89 -9.85
N ARG A 332 -1.91 -22.76 -8.76
CA ARG A 332 -2.07 -23.74 -7.65
C ARG A 332 -0.77 -24.35 -7.10
N THR A 333 0.39 -23.78 -7.41
CA THR A 333 1.67 -24.35 -7.02
C THR A 333 2.04 -23.76 -5.68
N ILE A 334 1.72 -24.49 -4.60
CA ILE A 334 2.33 -24.23 -3.29
C ILE A 334 3.83 -24.42 -3.49
N SER A 335 4.58 -23.32 -3.42
CA SER A 335 6.01 -23.36 -3.58
C SER A 335 6.66 -24.01 -2.33
N SER A 336 6.85 -25.32 -2.40
CA SER A 336 7.74 -26.02 -1.46
C SER A 336 9.18 -25.78 -1.91
N TYR A 337 10.01 -25.20 -1.03
CA TYR A 337 11.44 -25.04 -1.29
C TYR A 337 12.22 -26.19 -0.65
N PRO A 338 12.83 -27.09 -1.45
CA PRO A 338 13.80 -28.06 -0.94
C PRO A 338 15.18 -27.39 -0.79
N GLY A 339 15.48 -26.84 0.39
CA GLY A 339 16.84 -26.40 0.76
C GLY A 339 16.92 -25.03 1.44
N GLN A 340 17.86 -24.93 2.41
CA GLN A 340 18.26 -23.81 3.31
C GLN A 340 17.24 -22.72 3.67
N ASP A 341 17.03 -22.55 4.97
CA ASP A 341 16.18 -21.51 5.58
C ASP A 341 16.67 -20.11 5.16
N PRO A 342 15.91 -19.33 4.37
CA PRO A 342 16.39 -18.09 3.78
C PRO A 342 16.42 -16.93 4.80
N GLY A 343 17.39 -16.94 5.72
CA GLY A 343 17.80 -15.77 6.51
C GLY A 343 16.70 -15.03 7.30
N HIS A 344 15.55 -15.67 7.56
CA HIS A 344 14.40 -15.07 8.23
C HIS A 344 14.72 -14.70 9.69
N SER A 345 14.00 -13.71 10.23
CA SER A 345 14.08 -13.41 11.66
C SER A 345 13.45 -14.53 12.48
N GLU A 346 14.31 -15.35 13.08
CA GLU A 346 13.93 -16.51 13.88
C GLU A 346 13.04 -16.18 15.09
N ILE A 347 13.03 -14.93 15.56
CA ILE A 347 12.31 -14.50 16.77
C ILE A 347 10.79 -14.44 16.54
N TYR A 348 10.35 -13.88 15.41
CA TYR A 348 8.94 -13.65 15.09
C TYR A 348 8.35 -14.78 14.24
N LYS A 349 9.17 -15.77 13.87
CA LYS A 349 8.76 -16.95 13.09
C LYS A 349 7.67 -17.74 13.81
N ALA A 350 6.70 -18.22 13.04
CA ALA A 350 5.62 -19.06 13.53
C ALA A 350 6.10 -20.47 13.92
N PRO A 351 5.40 -21.16 14.84
CA PRO A 351 5.61 -22.57 15.09
C PRO A 351 5.33 -23.35 13.81
N GLU A 352 6.38 -23.83 13.14
CA GLU A 352 6.31 -24.47 11.82
C GLU A 352 5.19 -25.53 11.74
N ASN A 353 4.50 -25.62 10.60
CA ASN A 353 3.97 -26.89 10.11
C ASN A 353 5.12 -27.64 9.44
N ASP A 354 5.25 -28.94 9.70
CA ASP A 354 6.45 -29.77 9.45
C ASP A 354 6.95 -29.83 7.97
N ASP A 355 6.31 -29.13 7.03
CA ASP A 355 6.49 -29.28 5.58
C ASP A 355 7.27 -28.15 4.86
N ARG A 356 7.89 -27.20 5.60
CA ARG A 356 8.67 -26.09 5.01
C ARG A 356 7.88 -25.21 4.02
N THR A 357 6.56 -25.13 4.18
CA THR A 357 5.67 -24.34 3.33
C THR A 357 5.30 -23.03 4.02
N TYR A 358 5.61 -21.90 3.38
CA TYR A 358 5.22 -20.59 3.89
C TYR A 358 3.73 -20.33 3.64
N THR A 359 3.02 -19.82 4.64
CA THR A 359 1.58 -19.53 4.55
C THR A 359 1.24 -18.14 5.07
N ARG A 360 0.09 -17.61 4.67
CA ARG A 360 -0.45 -16.33 5.18
C ARG A 360 -0.60 -16.34 6.71
N ALA A 361 -0.89 -17.49 7.30
CA ALA A 361 -1.00 -17.65 8.75
C ALA A 361 0.34 -17.38 9.47
N MET A 362 1.48 -17.59 8.81
CA MET A 362 2.80 -17.28 9.40
C MET A 362 3.05 -15.77 9.48
N ASP A 363 2.61 -15.00 8.48
CA ASP A 363 2.64 -13.53 8.56
C ASP A 363 1.68 -13.01 9.64
N VAL A 364 0.50 -13.64 9.79
CA VAL A 364 -0.47 -13.29 10.86
C VAL A 364 0.13 -13.57 12.24
N TRP A 365 0.79 -14.71 12.43
CA TRP A 365 1.52 -15.01 13.66
C TRP A 365 2.59 -13.94 13.95
N SER A 366 3.40 -13.60 12.94
CA SER A 366 4.45 -12.60 13.06
C SER A 366 3.87 -11.23 13.47
N LEU A 367 2.75 -10.84 12.87
CA LEU A 367 2.02 -9.63 13.25
C LEU A 367 1.46 -9.72 14.66
N GLY A 368 0.97 -10.88 15.11
CA GLY A 368 0.47 -11.11 16.47
C GLY A 368 1.57 -10.92 17.52
N ALA A 369 2.77 -11.42 17.24
CA ALA A 369 3.95 -11.22 18.07
C ALA A 369 4.34 -9.73 18.15
N ILE A 370 4.26 -9.00 17.03
CA ILE A 370 4.49 -7.55 16.98
C ILE A 370 3.42 -6.80 17.78
N ILE A 371 2.14 -7.13 17.60
CA ILE A 371 1.01 -6.52 18.34
C ILE A 371 1.16 -6.75 19.84
N SER A 372 1.60 -7.95 20.27
CA SER A 372 1.89 -8.26 21.67
C SER A 372 2.97 -7.33 22.27
N GLU A 373 4.05 -7.06 21.54
CA GLU A 373 5.07 -6.11 21.97
C GLU A 373 4.57 -4.65 21.94
N ILE A 374 3.77 -4.26 20.95
CA ILE A 374 3.15 -2.92 20.90
C ILE A 374 2.18 -2.71 22.05
N ALA A 375 1.34 -3.69 22.39
CA ALA A 375 0.43 -3.62 23.54
C ALA A 375 1.21 -3.49 24.85
N THR A 376 2.31 -4.25 24.99
CA THR A 376 3.21 -4.13 26.12
C THR A 376 3.83 -2.74 26.19
N PHE A 377 4.27 -2.18 25.06
CA PHE A 377 4.82 -0.82 24.98
C PHE A 377 3.80 0.25 25.35
N ASP A 378 2.60 0.17 24.79
CA ASP A 378 1.59 1.20 24.98
C ASP A 378 1.19 1.31 26.46
N LEU A 379 1.01 0.14 27.11
CA LEU A 379 0.61 0.03 28.51
C LEU A 379 1.77 0.17 29.50
N GLN A 380 2.93 -0.43 29.22
CA GLN A 380 4.06 -0.56 30.16
C GLN A 380 5.35 0.12 29.71
N LYS A 381 5.35 0.79 28.56
CA LYS A 381 6.51 1.47 27.96
C LYS A 381 7.68 0.50 27.74
N LYS A 382 8.87 1.06 27.54
CA LYS A 382 10.09 0.31 27.22
C LYS A 382 10.42 -0.73 28.29
N GLU A 383 10.27 -0.38 29.57
CA GLU A 383 10.58 -1.26 30.70
C GLU A 383 9.71 -2.52 30.67
N GLY A 384 8.46 -2.41 30.22
CA GLY A 384 7.58 -3.54 29.98
C GLY A 384 8.11 -4.50 28.91
N ILE A 385 8.56 -3.96 27.77
CA ILE A 385 9.14 -4.77 26.69
C ILE A 385 10.42 -5.46 27.17
N ASP A 386 11.31 -4.73 27.83
CA ASP A 386 12.60 -5.28 28.27
C ASP A 386 12.39 -6.44 29.25
N ARG A 387 11.43 -6.31 30.18
CA ARG A 387 11.00 -7.43 31.04
C ARG A 387 10.37 -8.56 30.25
N TYR A 388 9.44 -8.26 29.34
CA TYR A 388 8.76 -9.27 28.54
C TYR A 388 9.74 -10.12 27.71
N ARG A 389 10.68 -9.48 27.02
CA ARG A 389 11.74 -10.16 26.27
C ARG A 389 12.64 -10.97 27.19
N SER A 390 12.99 -10.44 28.37
CA SER A 390 13.83 -11.14 29.35
C SER A 390 13.16 -12.37 29.95
N GLU A 391 11.86 -12.31 30.23
CA GLU A 391 11.05 -13.45 30.72
C GLU A 391 10.93 -14.52 29.64
N ARG A 392 10.67 -14.12 28.39
CA ARG A 392 10.59 -15.03 27.23
C ARG A 392 11.88 -15.80 26.96
N LEU A 393 13.04 -15.18 27.23
CA LEU A 393 14.36 -15.82 27.14
C LEU A 393 14.58 -16.90 28.21
N LYS A 394 13.97 -16.76 29.40
CA LYS A 394 14.11 -17.71 30.52
C LYS A 394 13.16 -18.90 30.39
N ASP A 395 12.11 -18.76 29.59
CA ASP A 395 11.08 -19.77 29.36
C ASP A 395 11.51 -20.78 28.28
N ILE A 396 12.28 -21.79 28.71
CA ILE A 396 12.87 -22.84 27.88
C ILE A 396 12.50 -24.21 28.46
N GLU A 397 11.96 -25.12 27.63
CA GLU A 397 11.55 -26.49 28.02
C GLU A 397 12.62 -27.58 27.73
N GLU A 398 13.92 -27.32 27.98
CA GLU A 398 15.07 -28.25 27.77
C GLU A 398 15.58 -28.52 26.33
N GLU A 399 16.76 -29.17 26.28
CA GLU A 399 17.93 -29.01 25.40
C GLU A 399 17.78 -29.52 23.94
N GLY A 400 17.50 -28.61 23.00
CA GLY A 400 17.73 -28.87 21.58
C GLY A 400 17.42 -27.63 20.75
N TRP A 401 18.43 -27.11 20.03
CA TRP A 401 18.46 -25.77 19.38
C TRP A 401 18.79 -24.59 20.30
N GLY A 402 19.84 -24.80 21.12
CA GLY A 402 20.44 -23.82 22.04
C GLY A 402 20.51 -22.40 21.45
N TRP A 403 20.20 -21.42 22.30
CA TRP A 403 20.11 -19.96 22.08
C TRP A 403 19.01 -19.40 21.15
N LEU A 404 18.71 -19.98 19.98
CA LEU A 404 17.72 -19.40 19.05
C LEU A 404 16.27 -19.64 19.48
N SER A 405 15.95 -20.86 19.94
CA SER A 405 14.61 -21.21 20.47
C SER A 405 14.21 -20.33 21.65
N SER A 406 15.19 -19.94 22.48
CA SER A 406 14.97 -19.07 23.65
C SER A 406 14.37 -17.70 23.29
N LYS A 407 14.63 -17.17 22.09
CA LYS A 407 14.16 -15.83 21.70
C LYS A 407 12.71 -15.82 21.19
N ARG A 408 12.23 -16.95 20.68
CA ARG A 408 10.93 -17.08 20.01
C ARG A 408 9.76 -16.88 20.97
N PHE A 409 8.57 -16.64 20.41
CA PHE A 409 7.28 -16.57 21.15
C PHE A 409 6.65 -17.94 21.44
N HIS A 410 7.25 -19.01 20.92
CA HIS A 410 6.75 -20.37 21.07
C HIS A 410 7.89 -21.35 21.39
N ASN A 411 7.55 -22.49 21.99
CA ASN A 411 8.40 -23.67 22.18
C ASN A 411 7.63 -24.89 21.65
N ASN A 412 8.28 -25.77 20.88
CA ASN A 412 7.71 -27.05 20.45
C ASN A 412 6.29 -26.96 19.83
N GLY A 413 6.05 -25.92 19.04
CA GLY A 413 4.75 -25.71 18.40
C GLY A 413 3.71 -24.98 19.26
N ARG A 414 4.00 -24.62 20.51
CA ARG A 414 3.05 -23.96 21.41
C ARG A 414 3.55 -22.61 21.88
N MET A 415 2.65 -21.66 22.03
CA MET A 415 2.94 -20.37 22.65
C MET A 415 3.59 -20.60 24.02
N LYS A 416 4.60 -19.79 24.33
CA LYS A 416 5.32 -19.82 25.62
C LYS A 416 4.43 -19.39 26.79
N GLU A 417 4.67 -19.94 27.98
CA GLU A 417 3.92 -19.56 29.18
C GLU A 417 4.21 -18.12 29.60
N SER A 418 5.45 -17.67 29.43
CA SER A 418 5.85 -16.26 29.59
C SER A 418 5.06 -15.30 28.69
N VAL A 419 4.66 -15.75 27.49
CA VAL A 419 3.81 -14.96 26.58
C VAL A 419 2.38 -14.89 27.10
N ARG A 420 1.79 -16.04 27.47
CA ARG A 420 0.45 -16.08 28.09
C ARG A 420 0.37 -15.30 29.39
N GLN A 421 1.41 -15.40 30.22
CA GLN A 421 1.53 -14.64 31.46
C GLN A 421 1.58 -13.14 31.17
N LYS A 422 2.36 -12.69 30.16
CA LYS A 422 2.36 -11.27 29.78
C LYS A 422 0.97 -10.78 29.39
N HIS A 423 0.24 -11.56 28.60
CA HIS A 423 -1.12 -11.20 28.17
C HIS A 423 -2.08 -11.07 29.35
N ARG A 424 -2.02 -11.99 30.32
CA ARG A 424 -2.77 -11.88 31.59
C ARG A 424 -2.38 -10.64 32.38
N GLU A 425 -1.10 -10.36 32.54
CA GLU A 425 -0.61 -9.17 33.25
C GLU A 425 -1.10 -7.86 32.61
N LEU A 426 -1.15 -7.78 31.28
CA LEU A 426 -1.69 -6.63 30.56
C LEU A 426 -3.21 -6.49 30.78
N ARG A 427 -3.95 -7.61 30.72
CA ARG A 427 -5.39 -7.65 31.00
C ARG A 427 -5.71 -7.18 32.42
N ASP A 428 -5.01 -7.75 33.41
CA ASP A 428 -5.16 -7.39 34.83
C ASP A 428 -4.89 -5.90 35.07
N ARG A 429 -3.87 -5.33 34.43
CA ARG A 429 -3.57 -3.89 34.52
C ARG A 429 -4.72 -3.04 33.98
N VAL A 430 -5.28 -3.42 32.84
CA VAL A 430 -6.41 -2.70 32.25
C VAL A 430 -7.64 -2.80 33.15
N ASP A 431 -7.93 -3.96 33.72
CA ASP A 431 -9.06 -4.13 34.62
C ASP A 431 -8.90 -3.37 35.94
N GLN A 432 -7.70 -3.35 36.51
CA GLN A 432 -7.39 -2.52 37.68
C GLN A 432 -7.60 -1.02 37.41
N SER A 433 -7.35 -0.56 36.18
CA SER A 433 -7.56 0.84 35.77
C SER A 433 -9.04 1.24 35.61
N LYS A 434 -9.95 0.25 35.56
CA LYS A 434 -11.41 0.45 35.51
C LYS A 434 -12.01 0.64 36.91
N ASP A 435 -11.33 0.24 38.00
CA ASP A 435 -11.81 0.52 39.36
C ASP A 435 -11.72 2.02 39.66
N SER A 436 -12.87 2.60 40.00
CA SER A 436 -13.07 3.99 40.41
C SER A 436 -12.07 4.52 41.46
N ARG A 437 -11.47 3.66 42.28
CA ARG A 437 -10.51 4.03 43.33
C ARG A 437 -9.08 4.22 42.83
N ASN A 438 -8.76 3.78 41.61
CA ASN A 438 -7.41 3.80 41.03
C ASN A 438 -7.36 4.57 39.70
N ARG A 439 -7.92 5.79 39.70
CA ARG A 439 -8.14 6.63 38.50
C ARG A 439 -6.88 7.16 37.79
N ALA A 440 -5.69 6.87 38.27
CA ALA A 440 -4.45 7.34 37.66
C ALA A 440 -3.72 6.15 37.06
N GLU A 441 -3.73 6.01 35.73
CA GLU A 441 -2.54 5.56 34.96
C GLU A 441 -2.79 5.42 33.45
N LEU A 442 -3.96 4.90 33.02
CA LEU A 442 -4.20 4.63 31.60
C LEU A 442 -5.05 5.70 30.90
N HIS A 443 -4.70 5.99 29.65
CA HIS A 443 -5.43 6.91 28.78
C HIS A 443 -6.87 6.39 28.52
N PRO A 444 -7.89 7.27 28.42
CA PRO A 444 -9.27 6.86 28.17
C PRO A 444 -9.45 5.92 26.97
N PHE A 445 -8.78 6.21 25.85
CA PHE A 445 -8.75 5.32 24.68
C PHE A 445 -8.27 3.92 25.03
N GLN A 446 -7.14 3.79 25.76
CA GLN A 446 -6.56 2.49 26.11
C GLN A 446 -7.53 1.63 26.92
N ARG A 447 -8.22 2.21 27.91
CA ARG A 447 -9.19 1.48 28.74
C ARG A 447 -10.35 0.88 27.96
N ARG A 448 -10.68 1.49 26.81
CA ARG A 448 -11.78 1.06 25.93
C ARG A 448 -11.31 0.15 24.82
N PHE A 449 -10.09 0.37 24.33
CA PHE A 449 -9.49 -0.41 23.25
C PHE A 449 -9.09 -1.81 23.73
N PHE A 450 -8.43 -1.92 24.89
CA PHE A 450 -7.99 -3.20 25.46
C PHE A 450 -9.14 -3.94 26.14
N THR A 451 -9.96 -4.61 25.32
CA THR A 451 -11.08 -5.46 25.76
C THR A 451 -10.68 -6.93 25.81
N ASP A 452 -11.55 -7.79 26.37
CA ASP A 452 -11.33 -9.23 26.29
C ASP A 452 -11.21 -9.71 24.84
N SER A 453 -12.01 -9.15 23.92
CA SER A 453 -11.94 -9.45 22.50
C SER A 453 -10.60 -9.08 21.86
N PHE A 454 -9.96 -8.00 22.30
CA PHE A 454 -8.60 -7.65 21.84
C PHE A 454 -7.60 -8.73 22.23
N PHE A 455 -7.60 -9.14 23.50
CA PHE A 455 -6.65 -10.14 23.99
C PHE A 455 -6.94 -11.53 23.37
N THR A 456 -8.21 -11.90 23.20
CA THR A 456 -8.59 -13.13 22.49
C THR A 456 -8.10 -13.11 21.04
N LEU A 457 -8.30 -12.02 20.29
CA LEU A 457 -7.76 -11.90 18.93
C LEU A 457 -6.23 -12.06 18.90
N MET A 458 -5.53 -11.42 19.82
CA MET A 458 -4.07 -11.50 19.91
C MET A 458 -3.58 -12.92 20.22
N GLU A 459 -4.27 -13.63 21.11
CA GLU A 459 -4.01 -15.04 21.43
C GLU A 459 -4.33 -15.96 20.24
N GLU A 460 -5.42 -15.74 19.51
CA GLU A 460 -5.79 -16.48 18.28
C GLU A 460 -4.78 -16.28 17.14
N MET A 461 -4.20 -15.08 17.00
CA MET A 461 -3.12 -14.83 16.06
C MET A 461 -1.85 -15.61 16.42
N LEU A 462 -1.63 -15.85 17.70
CA LEU A 462 -0.51 -16.62 18.26
C LEU A 462 -0.94 -18.07 18.58
N TRP A 463 -1.56 -18.73 17.59
CA TRP A 463 -2.13 -20.09 17.65
C TRP A 463 -1.14 -21.23 18.00
N ASP A 464 -1.55 -22.17 18.84
CA ASP A 464 -0.78 -23.41 19.03
C ASP A 464 -0.86 -24.30 17.79
N ARG A 465 0.17 -25.09 17.50
CA ARG A 465 0.24 -25.97 16.32
C ARG A 465 -1.03 -26.82 16.18
N ASN A 466 -1.64 -26.75 15.00
CA ASN A 466 -2.93 -27.36 14.61
C ASN A 466 -4.20 -26.63 15.07
N GLU A 467 -4.10 -25.46 15.70
CA GLU A 467 -5.25 -24.60 15.99
C GLU A 467 -5.58 -23.68 14.80
N PRO A 468 -6.86 -23.27 14.64
CA PRO A 468 -7.25 -22.37 13.58
C PRO A 468 -6.68 -20.96 13.81
N CYS A 469 -6.03 -20.41 12.77
CA CYS A 469 -5.53 -19.03 12.75
C CYS A 469 -6.55 -18.10 12.07
N PRO A 470 -6.80 -16.88 12.60
CA PRO A 470 -7.60 -15.89 11.90
C PRO A 470 -6.91 -15.46 10.60
N SER A 471 -7.71 -15.07 9.59
CA SER A 471 -7.15 -14.48 8.37
C SER A 471 -6.67 -13.05 8.64
N SER A 472 -5.72 -12.53 7.86
CA SER A 472 -5.31 -11.11 7.95
C SER A 472 -6.47 -10.13 7.75
N MET A 473 -7.45 -10.49 6.92
CA MET A 473 -8.68 -9.71 6.76
C MET A 473 -9.54 -9.71 8.02
N THR A 474 -9.66 -10.86 8.70
CA THR A 474 -10.35 -10.98 9.99
C THR A 474 -9.66 -10.12 11.05
N VAL A 475 -8.33 -10.18 11.14
CA VAL A 475 -7.54 -9.37 12.07
C VAL A 475 -7.78 -7.87 11.83
N ALA A 476 -7.68 -7.42 10.57
CA ALA A 476 -7.93 -6.02 10.22
C ALA A 476 -9.35 -5.57 10.59
N ALA A 477 -10.37 -6.41 10.33
CA ALA A 477 -11.76 -6.11 10.66
C ALA A 477 -12.00 -6.03 12.18
N CYS A 478 -11.42 -6.95 12.97
CA CYS A 478 -11.54 -6.93 14.41
C CYS A 478 -10.82 -5.71 15.03
N LEU A 479 -9.61 -5.39 14.57
CA LEU A 479 -8.89 -4.19 15.02
C LEU A 479 -9.60 -2.89 14.62
N TYR A 480 -10.23 -2.85 13.44
CA TYR A 480 -11.05 -1.72 13.01
C TYR A 480 -12.18 -1.49 14.01
N GLU A 481 -12.92 -2.54 14.34
CA GLU A 481 -14.04 -2.44 15.26
C GLU A 481 -13.60 -1.98 16.66
N LEU A 482 -12.52 -2.58 17.19
CA LEU A 482 -11.97 -2.22 18.50
C LEU A 482 -11.51 -0.76 18.53
N TYR A 483 -10.82 -0.31 17.48
CA TYR A 483 -10.33 1.05 17.34
C TYR A 483 -11.49 2.05 17.34
N TYR A 484 -12.47 1.86 16.46
CA TYR A 484 -13.55 2.83 16.28
C TYR A 484 -14.51 2.85 17.47
N ARG A 485 -14.76 1.72 18.12
CA ARG A 485 -15.50 1.71 19.40
C ARG A 485 -14.78 2.54 20.46
N ALA A 486 -13.47 2.32 20.62
CA ALA A 486 -12.68 3.05 21.61
C ALA A 486 -12.58 4.56 21.32
N ALA A 487 -12.41 4.94 20.05
CA ALA A 487 -12.29 6.32 19.60
C ALA A 487 -13.62 7.08 19.68
N PHE A 488 -14.72 6.54 19.15
CA PHE A 488 -15.99 7.29 19.05
C PHE A 488 -16.71 7.46 20.38
N GLU A 489 -16.55 6.53 21.33
CA GLU A 489 -17.09 6.73 22.68
C GLU A 489 -16.40 7.89 23.42
N LEU A 490 -15.30 8.47 22.91
CA LEU A 490 -14.69 9.68 23.49
C LEU A 490 -15.42 10.95 23.06
N GLU A 491 -16.21 10.90 21.99
CA GLU A 491 -16.87 12.07 21.38
C GLU A 491 -18.30 12.33 21.91
N ASP A 492 -18.80 11.55 22.89
CA ASP A 492 -20.08 11.72 23.64
C ASP A 492 -21.11 12.70 23.02
N ASN A 493 -21.80 12.28 21.94
CA ASN A 493 -23.19 12.68 21.59
C ASN A 493 -23.73 12.14 20.25
N LYS A 494 -23.18 11.07 19.68
CA LYS A 494 -23.77 10.45 18.47
C LYS A 494 -24.06 8.98 18.76
N GLY A 495 -25.33 8.62 18.59
CA GLY A 495 -25.89 7.31 18.96
C GLY A 495 -25.22 6.10 18.26
N PRO A 496 -25.77 4.88 18.46
CA PRO A 496 -25.14 3.63 18.04
C PRO A 496 -24.77 3.66 16.54
N LEU A 497 -23.51 3.35 16.23
CA LEU A 497 -23.02 3.36 14.85
C LEU A 497 -23.66 2.24 14.04
N ALA A 498 -24.21 2.61 12.88
CA ALA A 498 -24.38 1.71 11.76
C ALA A 498 -23.01 1.25 11.26
N MET A 499 -22.97 0.04 10.74
CA MET A 499 -21.81 -0.61 10.16
C MET A 499 -21.29 0.20 8.96
N ASP A 500 -20.10 0.79 9.09
CA ASP A 500 -19.44 1.54 8.02
C ASP A 500 -18.86 0.54 6.99
N MET A 501 -19.68 0.09 6.04
CA MET A 501 -19.32 -0.87 4.99
C MET A 501 -18.35 -0.29 3.93
N ALA A 502 -17.66 0.83 4.21
CA ALA A 502 -16.68 1.44 3.32
C ALA A 502 -15.49 0.50 2.98
N MET A 503 -15.22 -0.52 3.81
CA MET A 503 -14.13 -1.48 3.58
C MET A 503 -14.43 -2.53 2.50
N ALA A 504 -15.69 -2.70 2.10
CA ALA A 504 -16.05 -3.61 1.00
C ALA A 504 -15.97 -2.94 -0.39
N MET A 505 -15.75 -1.61 -0.47
CA MET A 505 -15.68 -0.90 -1.75
C MET A 505 -14.23 -0.75 -2.25
N PRO A 506 -13.92 -1.22 -3.47
CA PRO A 506 -12.72 -0.83 -4.20
C PRO A 506 -12.56 0.70 -4.22
N ALA A 507 -11.32 1.20 -4.06
CA ALA A 507 -11.01 2.64 -4.05
C ALA A 507 -11.51 3.40 -5.30
N THR A 508 -11.79 2.70 -6.40
CA THR A 508 -12.35 3.24 -7.65
C THR A 508 -13.82 3.64 -7.58
N LEU A 509 -14.55 3.24 -6.53
CA LEU A 509 -15.98 3.55 -6.34
C LEU A 509 -16.25 4.64 -5.29
N ARG A 510 -15.20 5.27 -4.73
CA ARG A 510 -15.35 6.36 -3.74
C ARG A 510 -15.65 7.68 -4.47
N PRO A 511 -16.84 8.30 -4.33
CA PRO A 511 -17.09 9.61 -4.92
C PRO A 511 -16.46 10.71 -4.04
N TYR A 512 -15.65 11.58 -4.65
CA TYR A 512 -15.28 12.93 -4.20
C TYR A 512 -15.34 13.20 -2.67
N GLY A 513 -14.44 12.60 -1.90
CA GLY A 513 -14.07 13.10 -0.56
C GLY A 513 -15.18 13.21 0.50
N GLN A 514 -16.38 12.67 0.28
CA GLN A 514 -17.49 12.72 1.23
C GLN A 514 -17.61 11.40 2.00
N ARG A 515 -17.64 11.51 3.33
CA ARG A 515 -17.93 10.39 4.25
C ARG A 515 -19.44 10.22 4.37
N TYR A 516 -19.95 9.03 4.05
CA TYR A 516 -21.36 8.67 4.20
C TYR A 516 -21.50 7.64 5.31
N PRO A 517 -22.02 8.02 6.50
CA PRO A 517 -21.97 7.17 7.70
C PRO A 517 -22.91 5.96 7.66
N ASN A 518 -23.73 5.78 6.60
CA ASN A 518 -24.66 4.67 6.44
C ASN A 518 -24.76 4.24 4.97
N CYS A 519 -24.09 3.17 4.57
CA CYS A 519 -24.09 2.66 3.18
C CYS A 519 -24.38 1.16 3.15
N LEU A 520 -25.23 0.71 2.21
CA LEU A 520 -25.35 -0.70 1.85
C LEU A 520 -24.95 -0.86 0.37
N LEU A 521 -23.95 -1.69 0.09
CA LEU A 521 -23.52 -2.01 -1.29
C LEU A 521 -24.20 -3.29 -1.74
N GLN A 522 -24.93 -3.24 -2.86
CA GLN A 522 -25.46 -4.43 -3.53
C GLN A 522 -24.77 -4.57 -4.89
N GLU A 523 -23.94 -5.60 -5.06
CA GLU A 523 -23.41 -5.96 -6.37
C GLU A 523 -24.45 -6.79 -7.15
N ALA A 524 -24.74 -6.37 -8.39
CA ALA A 524 -25.47 -7.19 -9.35
C ALA A 524 -24.65 -7.24 -10.65
N TYR A 525 -24.35 -8.45 -11.13
CA TYR A 525 -23.64 -8.67 -12.38
C TYR A 525 -24.65 -8.90 -13.50
N TYR A 526 -24.48 -8.19 -14.63
CA TYR A 526 -25.26 -8.44 -15.85
C TYR A 526 -24.32 -8.67 -17.04
N GLY A 527 -23.99 -9.94 -17.29
CA GLY A 527 -23.22 -10.38 -18.45
C GLY A 527 -21.80 -9.80 -18.54
N ASP A 528 -21.11 -10.15 -19.63
CA ASP A 528 -19.66 -9.93 -19.79
C ASP A 528 -19.22 -8.47 -20.06
N GLN A 529 -20.12 -7.48 -20.07
CA GLN A 529 -19.74 -6.11 -20.48
C GLN A 529 -20.30 -4.93 -19.67
N GLU A 530 -21.19 -5.10 -18.69
CA GLU A 530 -21.65 -3.98 -17.85
C GLU A 530 -21.74 -4.35 -16.36
N ILE A 531 -21.21 -3.47 -15.50
CA ILE A 531 -21.33 -3.56 -14.04
C ILE A 531 -22.41 -2.56 -13.60
N LEU A 532 -23.57 -3.07 -13.18
CA LEU A 532 -24.62 -2.27 -12.56
C LEU A 532 -24.46 -2.34 -11.03
N CYS A 533 -23.76 -1.35 -10.46
CA CYS A 533 -23.66 -1.18 -9.00
C CYS A 533 -24.82 -0.33 -8.49
N GLY A 534 -25.77 -0.93 -7.78
CA GLY A 534 -26.78 -0.17 -7.03
C GLY A 534 -26.21 0.25 -5.68
N LEU A 535 -25.96 1.54 -5.48
CA LEU A 535 -25.50 2.11 -4.22
C LEU A 535 -26.66 2.75 -3.46
N LEU A 536 -27.21 2.08 -2.45
CA LEU A 536 -28.20 2.68 -1.55
C LEU A 536 -27.48 3.47 -0.46
N LEU A 537 -27.44 4.79 -0.65
CA LEU A 537 -27.03 5.76 0.36
C LEU A 537 -28.26 6.15 1.17
N TRP A 538 -28.16 6.16 2.51
CA TRP A 538 -29.15 6.84 3.35
C TRP A 538 -28.46 7.96 4.11
N THR A 539 -28.97 9.18 3.94
CA THR A 539 -28.60 10.33 4.77
C THR A 539 -29.83 10.80 5.55
N PRO A 540 -29.76 10.93 6.89
CA PRO A 540 -30.74 11.73 7.60
C PRO A 540 -30.49 13.19 7.22
N ASP A 541 -31.49 13.84 6.63
CA ASP A 541 -31.41 15.27 6.30
C ASP A 541 -31.22 16.06 7.62
N ARG A 542 -30.08 16.75 7.74
CA ARG A 542 -29.74 17.53 8.94
C ARG A 542 -30.61 18.78 9.09
N ASN A 543 -31.36 19.18 8.05
CA ASN A 543 -32.09 20.45 8.05
C ASN A 543 -33.62 20.33 8.01
N GLN A 544 -34.20 19.13 8.00
CA GLN A 544 -35.65 18.97 8.14
C GLN A 544 -35.99 17.71 8.93
N TYR A 545 -36.76 17.88 10.02
CA TYR A 545 -37.47 16.79 10.72
C TYR A 545 -38.49 16.16 9.77
N THR A 546 -38.05 15.33 8.82
CA THR A 546 -38.96 14.59 7.95
C THR A 546 -38.59 13.12 7.94
N ASP A 547 -39.61 12.28 8.09
CA ASP A 547 -39.56 10.82 8.05
C ASP A 547 -39.24 10.32 6.63
N SER A 548 -38.21 10.84 5.96
CA SER A 548 -37.91 10.57 4.54
C SER A 548 -36.46 10.10 4.33
N LEU A 549 -36.26 8.98 3.63
CA LEU A 549 -34.99 8.50 3.09
C LEU A 549 -34.75 9.06 1.68
N LEU A 550 -33.57 9.62 1.43
CA LEU A 550 -33.10 9.96 0.09
C LEU A 550 -32.26 8.79 -0.46
N ILE A 551 -32.67 8.22 -1.60
CA ILE A 551 -32.02 7.11 -2.30
C ILE A 551 -31.33 7.66 -3.54
N HIS A 552 -30.08 7.27 -3.75
CA HIS A 552 -29.31 7.55 -4.96
C HIS A 552 -29.11 6.26 -5.76
N ARG A 553 -29.01 6.37 -7.09
CA ARG A 553 -28.66 5.25 -7.96
C ARG A 553 -27.54 5.65 -8.90
N TRP A 554 -26.45 4.91 -8.90
CA TRP A 554 -25.26 5.21 -9.69
C TRP A 554 -25.04 4.15 -10.77
N THR A 555 -24.39 4.54 -11.86
CA THR A 555 -23.85 3.60 -12.86
C THR A 555 -22.36 3.85 -13.04
N TYR A 556 -21.60 2.76 -13.19
CA TYR A 556 -20.14 2.79 -13.37
C TYR A 556 -19.78 2.20 -14.74
N ASP A 557 -19.05 2.97 -15.56
CA ASP A 557 -18.53 2.50 -16.85
C ASP A 557 -17.10 1.95 -16.65
N PRO A 558 -16.89 0.63 -16.79
CA PRO A 558 -15.58 0.01 -16.56
C PRO A 558 -14.55 0.32 -17.66
N VAL A 559 -14.99 0.72 -18.85
CA VAL A 559 -14.10 1.06 -19.99
C VAL A 559 -13.57 2.48 -19.83
N ARG A 560 -14.42 3.41 -19.41
CA ARG A 560 -14.07 4.83 -19.23
C ARG A 560 -13.64 5.20 -17.81
N ARG A 561 -13.85 4.30 -16.84
CA ARG A 561 -13.52 4.44 -15.41
C ARG A 561 -14.18 5.65 -14.73
N TRP A 562 -15.40 6.00 -15.12
CA TRP A 562 -16.19 7.09 -14.53
C TRP A 562 -17.55 6.60 -14.03
N SER A 563 -18.13 7.32 -13.07
CA SER A 563 -19.47 7.06 -12.53
C SER A 563 -20.35 8.31 -12.57
N TYR A 564 -21.66 8.14 -12.73
CA TYR A 564 -22.62 9.25 -12.67
C TYR A 564 -23.93 8.82 -11.97
N ASP A 565 -24.59 9.79 -11.34
CA ASP A 565 -25.86 9.63 -10.61
C ASP A 565 -27.01 9.61 -11.63
N VAL A 566 -27.79 8.53 -11.63
CA VAL A 566 -28.81 8.23 -12.64
C VAL A 566 -30.20 8.52 -12.10
N GLU A 567 -30.39 8.41 -10.78
CA GLU A 567 -31.71 8.58 -10.17
C GLU A 567 -31.64 9.00 -8.71
N LYS A 568 -32.44 9.99 -8.32
CA LYS A 568 -32.64 10.42 -6.93
C LYS A 568 -34.12 10.28 -6.56
N SER A 569 -34.41 9.58 -5.48
CA SER A 569 -35.78 9.36 -5.01
C SER A 569 -35.90 9.53 -3.50
N TYR A 570 -37.02 10.08 -3.03
CA TYR A 570 -37.32 10.31 -1.62
C TYR A 570 -38.42 9.33 -1.16
N MET A 571 -38.23 8.63 -0.04
CA MET A 571 -39.14 7.59 0.45
C MET A 571 -39.50 7.85 1.92
N ARG A 572 -40.77 7.80 2.31
CA ARG A 572 -41.13 7.96 3.73
C ARG A 572 -40.94 6.67 4.54
N ILE A 573 -40.45 6.77 5.77
CA ILE A 573 -40.28 5.65 6.71
C ILE A 573 -41.66 5.00 6.95
N GLY A 574 -41.79 3.71 6.59
CA GLY A 574 -43.05 2.95 6.71
C GLY A 574 -43.85 2.75 5.41
N GLN A 575 -43.41 3.27 4.26
CA GLN A 575 -43.95 2.88 2.95
C GLN A 575 -43.29 1.59 2.43
N GLU A 576 -44.07 0.69 1.82
CA GLU A 576 -43.53 -0.40 1.01
C GLU A 576 -42.67 0.16 -0.14
N ILE A 577 -41.52 -0.45 -0.40
CA ILE A 577 -40.71 -0.19 -1.58
C ILE A 577 -41.58 -0.50 -2.81
N PRO A 578 -41.91 0.46 -3.68
CA PRO A 578 -42.65 0.18 -4.88
C PRO A 578 -41.79 -0.72 -5.77
N SER A 579 -42.10 -2.02 -5.75
CA SER A 579 -41.54 -3.08 -6.58
C SER A 579 -40.19 -2.75 -7.23
N LEU A 580 -39.08 -2.99 -6.51
CA LEU A 580 -37.87 -3.48 -7.16
C LEU A 580 -38.25 -4.83 -7.77
N LYS A 581 -38.83 -4.82 -8.98
CA LYS A 581 -39.14 -6.05 -9.71
C LYS A 581 -37.83 -6.79 -9.91
N PRO A 582 -37.70 -8.04 -9.45
CA PRO A 582 -36.60 -8.89 -9.84
C PRO A 582 -36.89 -9.36 -11.26
N ASP A 583 -36.62 -8.53 -12.27
CA ASP A 583 -36.71 -8.93 -13.68
C ASP A 583 -35.53 -9.86 -14.10
N TYR A 584 -34.86 -10.51 -13.13
CA TYR A 584 -33.76 -11.44 -13.37
C TYR A 584 -33.99 -12.86 -12.83
N ALA A 585 -35.24 -13.28 -12.60
CA ALA A 585 -35.57 -14.65 -12.20
C ALA A 585 -35.90 -15.60 -13.38
N VAL A 586 -35.38 -15.34 -14.58
CA VAL A 586 -35.73 -16.13 -15.78
C VAL A 586 -34.63 -17.10 -16.26
N ASP A 587 -33.37 -16.99 -15.82
CA ASP A 587 -32.30 -17.90 -16.29
C ASP A 587 -31.31 -18.33 -15.19
N MET A 588 -31.82 -18.92 -14.10
CA MET A 588 -30.97 -19.61 -13.12
C MET A 588 -30.84 -21.10 -13.48
N PRO A 589 -29.63 -21.68 -13.53
CA PRO A 589 -29.43 -23.10 -13.84
C PRO A 589 -30.16 -24.00 -12.84
N ARG A 590 -30.91 -24.99 -13.33
CA ARG A 590 -31.76 -25.88 -12.50
C ARG A 590 -31.00 -26.96 -11.71
N GLU A 591 -29.69 -27.08 -11.83
CA GLU A 591 -28.95 -28.29 -11.41
C GLU A 591 -27.68 -28.02 -10.59
N ARG A 592 -27.75 -27.24 -9.51
CA ARG A 592 -26.67 -27.22 -8.51
C ARG A 592 -27.23 -27.26 -7.10
N SER A 593 -26.77 -28.25 -6.33
CA SER A 593 -27.04 -28.32 -4.91
C SER A 593 -26.35 -27.15 -4.18
N ILE A 594 -27.08 -26.46 -3.32
CA ILE A 594 -26.65 -25.24 -2.62
C ILE A 594 -26.57 -25.52 -1.13
N GLN A 595 -25.52 -25.04 -0.47
CA GLN A 595 -25.32 -25.21 0.95
C GLN A 595 -25.53 -23.87 1.65
N VAL A 596 -26.48 -23.83 2.59
CA VAL A 596 -26.80 -22.66 3.40
C VAL A 596 -26.25 -22.91 4.80
N THR A 597 -25.42 -22.00 5.31
CA THR A 597 -24.86 -22.10 6.66
C THR A 597 -25.41 -20.97 7.51
N LEU A 598 -26.20 -21.35 8.50
CA LEU A 598 -26.82 -20.44 9.46
C LEU A 598 -25.86 -20.24 10.62
N ILE A 599 -25.46 -18.99 10.87
CA ILE A 599 -24.62 -18.64 12.02
C ILE A 599 -25.51 -17.99 13.06
N GLN A 600 -25.62 -18.64 14.22
CA GLN A 600 -26.41 -18.19 15.33
C GLN A 600 -25.71 -17.06 16.09
N ALA A 601 -26.45 -16.28 16.88
CA ALA A 601 -25.93 -15.13 17.63
C ALA A 601 -24.89 -15.50 18.71
N ASP A 602 -24.76 -16.78 19.04
CA ASP A 602 -23.75 -17.35 19.93
C ASP A 602 -22.58 -18.00 19.17
N LEU A 603 -22.44 -17.71 17.87
CA LEU A 603 -21.37 -18.16 16.97
C LEU A 603 -21.39 -19.66 16.63
N ARG A 604 -22.45 -20.40 16.97
CA ARG A 604 -22.66 -21.77 16.43
C ARG A 604 -23.16 -21.72 15.00
N SER A 605 -22.82 -22.72 14.19
CA SER A 605 -23.25 -22.79 12.80
C SER A 605 -23.91 -24.12 12.43
N ASP A 606 -25.07 -24.07 11.77
CA ASP A 606 -25.74 -25.24 11.20
C ASP A 606 -25.79 -25.13 9.67
N SER A 607 -25.41 -26.19 8.96
CA SER A 607 -25.36 -26.20 7.49
C SER A 607 -26.42 -27.11 6.87
N TYR A 608 -27.20 -26.58 5.94
CA TYR A 608 -28.29 -27.25 5.25
C TYR A 608 -28.02 -27.29 3.74
N ARG A 609 -28.16 -28.47 3.12
CA ARG A 609 -27.91 -28.63 1.68
C ARG A 609 -29.23 -28.82 0.94
N PHE A 610 -29.51 -27.92 0.00
CA PHE A 610 -30.71 -27.90 -0.84
C PHE A 610 -30.36 -28.42 -2.22
N SER A 611 -31.24 -29.24 -2.80
CA SER A 611 -31.07 -29.79 -4.15
C SER A 611 -31.30 -28.74 -5.25
N ASN A 612 -31.94 -27.60 -4.93
CA ASN A 612 -32.11 -26.48 -5.85
C ASN A 612 -32.07 -25.11 -5.13
N PRO A 613 -31.75 -24.01 -5.85
CA PRO A 613 -31.68 -22.65 -5.30
C PRO A 613 -33.01 -22.08 -4.80
N ARG A 614 -34.13 -22.57 -5.36
CA ARG A 614 -35.47 -22.08 -5.04
C ARG A 614 -35.86 -22.42 -3.61
N ASP A 615 -35.48 -23.59 -3.14
CA ASP A 615 -35.78 -24.04 -1.77
C ASP A 615 -34.93 -23.32 -0.71
N ALA A 616 -33.69 -22.96 -1.06
CA ALA A 616 -32.85 -22.09 -0.23
C ALA A 616 -33.46 -20.68 -0.07
N LEU A 617 -34.02 -20.13 -1.16
CA LEU A 617 -34.74 -18.84 -1.15
C LEU A 617 -36.08 -18.92 -0.39
N ASN A 618 -36.76 -20.07 -0.42
CA ASN A 618 -37.98 -20.29 0.35
C ASN A 618 -37.70 -20.34 1.86
N LEU A 619 -36.59 -20.96 2.28
CA LEU A 619 -36.12 -20.91 3.66
C LEU A 619 -35.79 -19.48 4.09
N GLN A 620 -35.12 -18.70 3.23
CA GLN A 620 -34.87 -17.27 3.45
C GLN A 620 -36.16 -16.48 3.66
N ALA A 621 -37.18 -16.69 2.82
CA ALA A 621 -38.48 -16.02 2.92
C ALA A 621 -39.20 -16.36 4.23
N ALA A 622 -39.12 -17.62 4.68
CA ALA A 622 -39.70 -18.07 5.95
C ALA A 622 -38.97 -17.50 7.18
N MET A 623 -37.65 -17.34 7.14
CA MET A 623 -36.87 -16.82 8.28
C MET A 623 -36.89 -15.29 8.40
N THR A 624 -37.27 -14.58 7.35
CA THR A 624 -37.32 -13.11 7.31
C THR A 624 -38.75 -12.55 7.35
N ASP A 625 -39.74 -13.44 7.48
CA ASP A 625 -41.18 -13.14 7.44
C ASP A 625 -41.64 -12.42 6.16
N GLN A 626 -40.84 -12.51 5.08
CA GLN A 626 -41.17 -11.96 3.77
C GLN A 626 -41.88 -13.03 2.91
N HIS A 627 -43.19 -13.21 3.13
CA HIS A 627 -43.97 -14.19 2.40
C HIS A 627 -44.30 -13.77 0.94
N THR A 628 -43.50 -14.20 -0.03
CA THR A 628 -43.80 -14.11 -1.48
C THR A 628 -44.64 -15.27 -2.01
N TYR A 629 -45.85 -15.56 -1.51
CA TYR A 629 -46.82 -16.43 -2.24
C TYR A 629 -48.28 -16.19 -1.79
N ARG A 630 -48.77 -14.95 -1.89
CA ARG A 630 -50.21 -14.66 -1.69
C ARG A 630 -51.05 -14.78 -2.97
N SER A 631 -50.47 -14.56 -4.14
CA SER A 631 -51.22 -14.41 -5.41
C SER A 631 -51.68 -15.73 -6.06
N ARG A 632 -51.05 -16.88 -5.78
CA ARG A 632 -51.48 -18.18 -6.35
C ARG A 632 -52.61 -18.85 -5.57
N LEU A 633 -52.73 -18.57 -4.27
CA LEU A 633 -53.76 -19.15 -3.41
C LEU A 633 -55.10 -18.41 -3.54
N GLU A 634 -55.09 -17.09 -3.74
CA GLU A 634 -56.32 -16.31 -3.89
C GLU A 634 -57.18 -16.74 -5.09
N ARG A 635 -56.55 -17.14 -6.21
CA ARG A 635 -57.28 -17.68 -7.38
C ARG A 635 -57.95 -19.03 -7.11
N VAL A 636 -57.44 -19.84 -6.19
CA VAL A 636 -58.02 -21.15 -5.81
C VAL A 636 -59.17 -20.97 -4.81
N PHE A 637 -59.05 -20.01 -3.89
CA PHE A 637 -60.07 -19.73 -2.88
C PHE A 637 -61.31 -19.00 -3.43
N SER A 638 -61.22 -18.42 -4.63
CA SER A 638 -62.36 -17.78 -5.31
C SER A 638 -63.35 -18.74 -5.99
N LYS A 639 -63.08 -20.05 -6.04
CA LYS A 639 -63.92 -21.05 -6.76
C LYS A 639 -64.72 -21.96 -5.84
N THR A 640 -65.74 -22.63 -6.38
CA THR A 640 -66.64 -23.51 -5.61
C THR A 640 -65.92 -24.79 -5.13
N LYS A 641 -66.46 -25.44 -4.08
CA LYS A 641 -65.83 -26.56 -3.37
C LYS A 641 -65.53 -27.79 -4.25
N VAL A 642 -66.29 -27.99 -5.33
CA VAL A 642 -66.10 -29.08 -6.30
C VAL A 642 -64.95 -28.77 -7.27
N GLU A 643 -64.83 -27.52 -7.73
CA GLU A 643 -63.75 -27.06 -8.60
C GLU A 643 -62.39 -27.03 -7.88
N ARG A 644 -62.39 -26.74 -6.57
CA ARG A 644 -61.18 -26.83 -5.72
C ARG A 644 -60.61 -28.25 -5.69
N ARG A 645 -61.47 -29.27 -5.70
CA ARG A 645 -61.04 -30.68 -5.57
C ARG A 645 -60.38 -31.20 -6.84
N ASN A 646 -60.88 -30.81 -8.01
CA ASN A 646 -60.28 -31.16 -9.30
C ASN A 646 -58.99 -30.38 -9.59
N ALA A 647 -58.90 -29.11 -9.17
CA ALA A 647 -57.69 -28.31 -9.31
C ALA A 647 -56.55 -28.76 -8.39
N VAL A 648 -56.87 -29.21 -7.17
CA VAL A 648 -55.90 -29.79 -6.23
C VAL A 648 -55.41 -31.16 -6.71
N ALA A 649 -56.27 -32.00 -7.28
CA ALA A 649 -55.88 -33.29 -7.87
C ALA A 649 -54.93 -33.14 -9.07
N GLN A 650 -55.07 -32.07 -9.85
CA GLN A 650 -54.21 -31.78 -11.00
C GLN A 650 -52.86 -31.16 -10.61
N LEU A 651 -52.77 -30.52 -9.42
CA LEU A 651 -51.53 -29.99 -8.85
C LEU A 651 -50.67 -31.06 -8.15
N TRP A 652 -51.24 -32.21 -7.83
CA TRP A 652 -50.62 -33.27 -6.99
C TRP A 652 -50.22 -34.52 -7.78
N SER A 653 -50.22 -34.49 -9.12
CA SER A 653 -49.79 -35.63 -9.96
C SER A 653 -48.31 -35.62 -10.37
N GLU A 654 -47.47 -34.74 -9.82
CA GLU A 654 -46.03 -34.63 -10.16
C GLU A 654 -45.08 -34.97 -8.98
N GLY A 655 -45.38 -36.03 -8.23
CA GLY A 655 -44.40 -36.78 -7.41
C GLY A 655 -44.00 -36.17 -6.05
N PRO A 656 -43.44 -36.98 -5.11
CA PRO A 656 -43.41 -36.64 -3.67
C PRO A 656 -42.05 -36.13 -3.16
N LEU A 657 -42.09 -35.26 -2.15
CA LEU A 657 -41.03 -35.06 -1.15
C LEU A 657 -41.31 -35.92 0.10
N PRO A 658 -40.30 -36.27 0.94
CA PRO A 658 -40.47 -37.14 2.10
C PRO A 658 -41.30 -36.51 3.22
N ASP A 659 -41.87 -37.41 4.04
CA ASP A 659 -42.91 -37.23 5.05
C ASP A 659 -42.61 -36.16 6.13
N GLU A 660 -43.53 -35.22 6.31
CA GLU A 660 -43.50 -34.09 7.26
C GLU A 660 -43.42 -34.51 8.75
N ARG A 661 -43.57 -35.81 9.06
CA ARG A 661 -43.64 -36.30 10.44
C ARG A 661 -42.29 -36.45 11.15
N GLU A 662 -41.17 -36.39 10.44
CA GLU A 662 -39.83 -36.47 11.08
C GLU A 662 -39.21 -35.11 11.44
N LEU A 663 -39.66 -34.00 10.84
CA LEU A 663 -38.99 -32.70 10.99
C LEU A 663 -39.45 -31.88 12.20
N TRP A 664 -40.70 -32.03 12.64
CA TRP A 664 -41.30 -31.10 13.62
C TRP A 664 -41.06 -31.36 15.12
N PRO A 665 -40.80 -32.58 15.61
CA PRO A 665 -40.63 -32.78 17.06
C PRO A 665 -39.27 -32.40 17.67
N ARG A 666 -38.25 -32.03 16.86
CA ARG A 666 -36.88 -31.74 17.38
C ARG A 666 -36.55 -30.25 17.56
N LEU A 667 -37.41 -29.34 17.14
CA LEU A 667 -37.23 -27.89 17.29
C LEU A 667 -38.01 -27.37 18.50
N ASN A 668 -37.49 -27.61 19.71
CA ASN A 668 -38.01 -26.98 20.92
C ASN A 668 -37.16 -25.72 21.21
N TRP A 669 -37.46 -24.60 20.54
CA TRP A 669 -36.77 -23.32 20.77
C TRP A 669 -37.51 -22.50 21.85
N PRO A 670 -36.85 -22.05 22.93
CA PRO A 670 -37.39 -21.02 23.79
C PRO A 670 -37.31 -19.67 23.06
N LEU A 671 -38.45 -19.12 22.69
CA LEU A 671 -38.61 -17.77 22.13
C LEU A 671 -37.82 -16.75 22.97
N THR A 672 -36.66 -16.32 22.46
CA THR A 672 -35.95 -15.13 22.94
C THR A 672 -35.70 -14.20 21.76
N PRO A 673 -35.93 -12.88 21.91
CA PRO A 673 -35.83 -11.93 20.81
C PRO A 673 -34.36 -11.57 20.57
N ARG A 674 -33.71 -12.17 19.56
CA ARG A 674 -32.37 -11.77 19.09
C ARG A 674 -32.28 -11.79 17.56
N MET A 675 -31.49 -10.86 17.01
CA MET A 675 -31.18 -10.79 15.58
C MET A 675 -30.55 -12.09 15.10
N HIS A 676 -30.99 -12.56 13.93
CA HIS A 676 -30.36 -13.68 13.22
C HIS A 676 -29.72 -13.17 11.92
N VAL A 677 -28.48 -13.60 11.66
CA VAL A 677 -27.75 -13.34 10.41
C VAL A 677 -27.65 -14.67 9.67
N ALA A 678 -28.16 -14.72 8.44
CA ALA A 678 -28.05 -15.89 7.59
C ALA A 678 -27.04 -15.63 6.46
N ILE A 679 -26.13 -16.58 6.23
CA ILE A 679 -25.17 -16.54 5.14
C ILE A 679 -25.54 -17.63 4.13
N ILE A 680 -25.87 -17.22 2.90
CA ILE A 680 -26.21 -18.15 1.81
C ILE A 680 -25.04 -18.17 0.84
N GLN A 681 -24.43 -19.35 0.66
CA GLN A 681 -23.35 -19.58 -0.29
C GLN A 681 -23.89 -20.40 -1.47
N MET A 682 -24.04 -19.75 -2.63
CA MET A 682 -24.58 -20.43 -3.82
C MET A 682 -23.52 -21.21 -4.63
N ASP A 683 -22.25 -20.76 -4.57
CA ASP A 683 -21.06 -21.47 -5.08
C ASP A 683 -19.76 -20.90 -4.45
N THR A 684 -18.58 -21.28 -4.96
CA THR A 684 -17.27 -20.87 -4.41
C THR A 684 -17.02 -19.36 -4.46
N ASN A 685 -17.83 -18.58 -5.17
CA ASN A 685 -17.57 -17.16 -5.45
C ASN A 685 -18.74 -16.22 -5.11
N THR A 686 -19.83 -16.72 -4.52
CA THR A 686 -21.04 -15.92 -4.27
C THR A 686 -21.51 -16.02 -2.82
N LEU A 687 -21.53 -14.89 -2.11
CA LEU A 687 -21.95 -14.77 -0.71
C LEU A 687 -23.09 -13.75 -0.58
N PHE A 688 -24.21 -14.17 0.01
CA PHE A 688 -25.30 -13.28 0.43
C PHE A 688 -25.33 -13.16 1.94
N LEU A 689 -25.55 -11.93 2.43
CA LEU A 689 -25.64 -11.61 3.86
C LEU A 689 -27.03 -11.07 4.14
N ILE A 690 -27.79 -11.75 4.99
CA ILE A 690 -29.19 -11.42 5.27
C ILE A 690 -29.35 -11.10 6.76
N LYS A 691 -29.90 -9.91 7.04
CA LYS A 691 -30.26 -9.46 8.39
C LYS A 691 -31.77 -9.59 8.57
N GLY A 692 -32.22 -10.47 9.46
CA GLY A 692 -33.63 -10.51 9.88
C GLY A 692 -33.90 -9.45 10.96
N GLN A 693 -34.92 -8.62 10.75
CA GLN A 693 -35.54 -7.86 11.85
C GLN A 693 -36.64 -8.72 12.48
N SER A 694 -36.58 -8.90 13.81
CA SER A 694 -37.77 -9.27 14.57
C SER A 694 -38.61 -8.00 14.79
N PRO A 695 -39.93 -8.01 14.54
CA PRO A 695 -40.78 -6.93 15.01
C PRO A 695 -40.81 -7.00 16.54
N ALA A 696 -40.30 -5.96 17.19
CA ALA A 696 -40.62 -5.70 18.58
C ALA A 696 -42.14 -5.49 18.68
N TYR A 697 -42.86 -6.46 19.25
CA TYR A 697 -44.08 -6.12 19.96
C TYR A 697 -43.64 -5.49 21.29
N THR A 698 -44.12 -4.26 21.53
CA THR A 698 -44.05 -3.42 22.74
C THR A 698 -43.28 -3.97 23.94
#